data_AF-A0A9P6E7J6-F1
#
_entry.id   AF-A0A9P6E7J6-F1
#
_cell.length_a   1.000
_cell.length_b   1.000
_cell.length_c   1.000
_cell.angle_alpha   90.00
_cell.angle_beta   90.00
_cell.angle_gamma   90.00
#
_symmetry.space_group_name_H-M   'P 1'
#
loop_
_entity.id
_entity.type
_entity.pdbx_description
1 polymer ?
#
loop_
_entity_poly.entity_id
_entity_poly.type
_entity_poly.pdbx_seq_one_letter_code
_entity_poly.pdbx_strand_id
1 'polypeptide(L)'
;MPKEPKATTKSSAKSKTERSSPLTQSSAREAVKETVRLNKRSEKTVENYEGHIRRACKYFSAEVGESNPPTMHSSLVVSAETQHSPAPEGSHEESDQEFFHALEGKPIQCTPLAIATYLHFKCFDEGHGKSTAEAVISAFLNQYDSMEGDKYRGSWHYDDYKKEWVGNPARSAEVTDMLSACKNKDGEAERTHSRAMTFDDMRKLYLNSKELREEGKKGGPLSLKKIAAIGEAMMFGAFATTGFTIWTRNNETTNLQYKHLEFGSAGRRKGNPENDSGEGYFIVNLRNRKNWQKRAKTGQLQMNGHRYKIYPQRQPKIDMYSQLLDWLDFLESYLLQRPLRPEDHIFPGMGSNGTSLSANRGMTPNKAQKMITMMSKRARVHGADTFTTHCFRRGGAQYRFMYASREGEALWSLVAIRWWGGWAEGEHCDTLIRYLLDELYTYEEDYSDALNPSGSQALVSNPESALISTADTAQTLPEPHPHFSQLLNEMGSSIFEPSSFAPPFHGNPAALAIVGHSLGSQALSTSILAHSQIGNSITSNLTSAHLADTISLGPNPRVKNSKKATGTAEMRVASIASGIHFVPDIDQTLKGKAWLQVVQDWNEPDILRSHHIALKDWKEEWYKKTKESVKYGTRKMIALEFLCFGSNEENFRAEYPECEKSMSDLLEAIRERHQREGTASRCIRQKTRSQV
;
A
#
# COMPACT_ATOMS: atom_id res chain seq x y z
N MET A 1 40.02 -50.36 7.65
CA MET A 1 40.94 -49.54 6.83
C MET A 1 40.74 -48.07 7.16
N PRO A 2 41.82 -47.29 7.37
CA PRO A 2 41.78 -46.01 8.07
C PRO A 2 41.46 -44.84 7.14
N LYS A 3 40.87 -43.80 7.74
CA LYS A 3 40.69 -42.46 7.18
C LYS A 3 41.96 -41.62 7.42
N GLU A 4 42.37 -40.85 6.43
CA GLU A 4 43.33 -39.75 6.52
C GLU A 4 42.96 -38.65 5.49
N PRO A 5 43.36 -37.38 5.66
CA PRO A 5 42.97 -36.51 6.77
C PRO A 5 42.42 -35.15 6.29
N LYS A 6 41.92 -34.38 7.27
CA LYS A 6 41.32 -33.04 7.16
C LYS A 6 42.33 -32.00 6.63
N ALA A 7 41.92 -31.23 5.61
CA ALA A 7 42.58 -29.97 5.25
C ALA A 7 42.07 -28.82 6.13
N THR A 8 43.03 -28.16 6.75
CA THR A 8 42.94 -27.06 7.72
C THR A 8 42.30 -25.78 7.17
N THR A 9 41.46 -25.19 8.02
CA THR A 9 40.95 -23.81 7.97
C THR A 9 42.09 -22.79 7.84
N LYS A 10 42.16 -22.08 6.70
CA LYS A 10 42.92 -20.83 6.59
C LYS A 10 42.05 -19.68 7.07
N SER A 11 42.42 -19.10 8.20
CA SER A 11 41.93 -17.80 8.66
C SER A 11 42.26 -16.72 7.62
N SER A 12 41.25 -16.02 7.09
CA SER A 12 41.52 -14.82 6.29
C SER A 12 41.98 -13.70 7.22
N ALA A 13 43.25 -13.34 7.08
CA ALA A 13 43.79 -12.13 7.68
C ALA A 13 43.07 -10.93 7.06
N LYS A 14 42.55 -10.03 7.91
CA LYS A 14 42.09 -8.69 7.50
C LYS A 14 43.26 -7.98 6.83
N SER A 15 43.25 -7.87 5.49
CA SER A 15 44.13 -6.92 4.82
C SER A 15 43.61 -5.51 5.10
N LYS A 16 44.50 -4.65 5.59
CA LYS A 16 44.26 -3.21 5.68
C LYS A 16 44.02 -2.71 4.25
N THR A 17 42.82 -2.22 3.98
CA THR A 17 42.52 -1.51 2.73
C THR A 17 43.35 -0.24 2.69
N GLU A 18 44.39 -0.23 1.87
CA GLU A 18 45.09 0.99 1.48
C GLU A 18 44.08 1.95 0.84
N ARG A 19 44.09 3.21 1.29
CA ARG A 19 43.34 4.29 0.65
C ARG A 19 43.85 4.44 -0.78
N SER A 20 43.08 3.95 -1.75
CA SER A 20 43.35 4.23 -3.15
C SER A 20 43.21 5.73 -3.43
N SER A 21 44.16 6.25 -4.19
CA SER A 21 44.21 7.62 -4.67
C SER A 21 42.91 8.02 -5.39
N PRO A 22 42.58 9.33 -5.49
CA PRO A 22 41.34 9.78 -6.11
C PRO A 22 41.23 9.23 -7.55
N LEU A 23 40.21 8.41 -7.80
CA LEU A 23 39.87 7.93 -9.14
C LEU A 23 39.65 9.15 -10.05
N THR A 24 40.30 9.17 -11.21
CA THR A 24 40.02 10.18 -12.24
C THR A 24 38.55 10.09 -12.66
N GLN A 25 37.96 11.22 -13.08
CA GLN A 25 36.53 11.28 -13.45
C GLN A 25 36.15 10.24 -14.52
N SER A 26 37.07 9.91 -15.43
CA SER A 26 36.88 8.85 -16.43
C SER A 26 36.81 7.47 -15.78
N SER A 27 37.76 7.14 -14.92
CA SER A 27 37.82 5.86 -14.20
C SER A 27 36.63 5.69 -13.24
N ALA A 28 36.17 6.77 -12.59
CA ALA A 28 34.96 6.75 -11.78
C ALA A 28 33.69 6.53 -12.62
N ARG A 29 33.59 7.13 -13.81
CA ARG A 29 32.47 6.90 -14.74
C ARG A 29 32.46 5.47 -15.26
N GLU A 30 33.62 4.91 -15.59
CA GLU A 30 33.74 3.52 -16.02
C GLU A 30 33.43 2.54 -14.89
N ALA A 31 33.92 2.78 -13.68
CA ALA A 31 33.58 1.96 -12.51
C ALA A 31 32.08 1.99 -12.18
N VAL A 32 31.43 3.14 -12.32
CA VAL A 32 29.96 3.25 -12.17
C VAL A 32 29.23 2.50 -13.28
N LYS A 33 29.66 2.67 -14.55
CA LYS A 33 29.08 1.93 -15.69
C LYS A 33 29.23 0.42 -15.51
N GLU A 34 30.39 -0.05 -15.08
CA GLU A 34 30.68 -1.46 -14.87
C GLU A 34 29.91 -2.04 -13.66
N THR A 35 29.83 -1.30 -12.56
CA THR A 35 29.02 -1.70 -11.40
C THR A 35 27.54 -1.80 -11.77
N VAL A 36 27.02 -0.84 -12.53
CA VAL A 36 25.64 -0.89 -13.04
C VAL A 36 25.48 -2.06 -14.01
N ARG A 37 26.42 -2.30 -14.92
CA ARG A 37 26.36 -3.43 -15.86
C ARG A 37 26.29 -4.78 -15.13
N LEU A 38 27.12 -4.99 -14.11
CA LEU A 38 27.20 -6.23 -13.35
C LEU A 38 26.04 -6.45 -12.37
N ASN A 39 25.45 -5.37 -11.82
CA ASN A 39 24.48 -5.47 -10.72
C ASN A 39 23.06 -5.00 -11.08
N LYS A 40 22.82 -4.46 -12.28
CA LYS A 40 21.49 -3.96 -12.67
C LYS A 40 20.48 -5.10 -12.83
N ARG A 41 20.91 -6.29 -13.28
CA ARG A 41 20.07 -7.48 -13.52
C ARG A 41 20.84 -8.78 -13.33
N SER A 42 20.13 -9.87 -13.03
CA SER A 42 20.74 -11.20 -12.98
C SER A 42 21.06 -11.71 -14.38
N GLU A 43 22.10 -12.55 -14.49
CA GLU A 43 22.54 -13.16 -15.75
C GLU A 43 21.39 -13.88 -16.47
N LYS A 44 20.61 -14.67 -15.73
CA LYS A 44 19.43 -15.37 -16.26
C LYS A 44 18.40 -14.44 -16.89
N THR A 45 18.21 -13.23 -16.34
CA THR A 45 17.28 -12.25 -16.94
C THR A 45 17.83 -11.65 -18.22
N VAL A 46 19.14 -11.40 -18.29
CA VAL A 46 19.81 -10.91 -19.50
C VAL A 46 19.69 -11.92 -20.63
N GLU A 47 20.04 -13.18 -20.36
CA GLU A 47 19.94 -14.28 -21.32
C GLU A 47 18.51 -14.47 -21.85
N ASN A 48 17.52 -14.42 -20.94
CA ASN A 48 16.11 -14.49 -21.33
C ASN A 48 15.73 -13.34 -22.28
N TYR A 49 16.16 -12.11 -21.99
CA TYR A 49 15.81 -10.94 -22.78
C TYR A 49 16.45 -10.99 -24.16
N GLU A 50 17.75 -11.32 -24.23
CA GLU A 50 18.45 -11.58 -25.50
C GLU A 50 17.78 -12.71 -26.30
N GLY A 51 17.26 -13.74 -25.60
CA GLY A 51 16.46 -14.78 -26.22
C GLY A 51 15.18 -14.26 -26.88
N HIS A 52 14.46 -13.32 -26.25
CA HIS A 52 13.27 -12.70 -26.83
C HIS A 52 13.61 -11.85 -28.06
N ILE A 53 14.67 -11.04 -28.00
CA ILE A 53 15.11 -10.22 -29.13
C ILE A 53 15.52 -11.09 -30.31
N ARG A 54 16.33 -12.14 -30.08
CA ARG A 54 16.76 -13.05 -31.15
C ARG A 54 15.59 -13.76 -31.83
N ARG A 55 14.60 -14.21 -31.07
CA ARG A 55 13.40 -14.83 -31.62
C ARG A 55 12.56 -13.84 -32.44
N ALA A 56 12.47 -12.59 -31.99
CA ALA A 56 11.76 -11.55 -32.72
C ALA A 56 12.47 -11.21 -34.03
N CYS A 57 13.79 -11.00 -34.02
CA CYS A 57 14.55 -10.76 -35.25
C CYS A 57 14.39 -11.93 -36.21
N LYS A 58 14.54 -13.18 -35.72
CA LYS A 58 14.36 -14.38 -36.56
C LYS A 58 12.97 -14.45 -37.20
N TYR A 59 11.91 -14.07 -36.49
CA TYR A 59 10.55 -14.06 -37.02
C TYR A 59 10.44 -13.15 -38.26
N PHE A 60 11.00 -11.93 -38.19
CA PHE A 60 11.00 -11.01 -39.32
C PHE A 60 11.97 -11.41 -40.44
N SER A 61 13.14 -11.97 -40.12
CA SER A 61 14.09 -12.41 -41.15
C SER A 61 13.68 -13.72 -41.86
N ALA A 62 12.83 -14.57 -41.26
CA ALA A 62 12.55 -15.93 -41.76
C ALA A 62 11.10 -16.18 -42.21
N GLU A 63 10.08 -15.61 -41.57
CA GLU A 63 8.68 -15.99 -41.86
C GLU A 63 7.90 -14.98 -42.71
N VAL A 64 8.22 -13.70 -42.60
CA VAL A 64 7.50 -12.65 -43.35
C VAL A 64 8.09 -12.46 -44.76
N GLY A 65 9.34 -12.88 -45.00
CA GLY A 65 10.01 -12.77 -46.32
C GLY A 65 9.68 -13.86 -47.33
N GLU A 66 9.11 -15.01 -46.90
CA GLU A 66 8.75 -16.13 -47.78
C GLU A 66 7.24 -16.27 -48.03
N SER A 67 6.40 -15.51 -47.32
CA SER A 67 4.94 -15.52 -47.50
C SER A 67 4.50 -14.22 -48.16
N ASN A 68 3.73 -14.32 -49.26
CA ASN A 68 3.03 -13.19 -49.88
C ASN A 68 2.46 -12.25 -48.80
N PRO A 69 2.58 -10.92 -48.96
CA PRO A 69 2.10 -9.99 -47.95
C PRO A 69 0.64 -10.32 -47.63
N PRO A 70 0.28 -10.49 -46.34
CA PRO A 70 -1.12 -10.63 -46.00
C PRO A 70 -1.78 -9.34 -46.50
N THR A 71 -2.77 -9.48 -47.37
CA THR A 71 -3.61 -8.39 -47.82
C THR A 71 -4.22 -7.74 -46.59
N MET A 72 -3.54 -6.73 -46.03
CA MET A 72 -4.07 -5.92 -44.95
C MET A 72 -5.19 -5.12 -45.60
N HIS A 73 -6.41 -5.62 -45.47
CA HIS A 73 -7.60 -4.84 -45.72
C HIS A 73 -7.52 -3.60 -44.81
N SER A 74 -7.18 -2.49 -45.46
CA SER A 74 -7.42 -1.13 -45.01
C SER A 74 -8.87 -1.03 -44.54
N SER A 75 -9.08 -1.14 -43.24
CA SER A 75 -10.36 -0.84 -42.61
C SER A 75 -10.15 -0.33 -41.19
N LEU A 76 -9.29 0.67 -41.03
CA LEU A 76 -9.20 1.53 -39.85
C LEU A 76 -8.59 2.88 -40.26
N VAL A 77 -9.26 3.60 -41.16
CA VAL A 77 -9.02 5.04 -41.33
C VAL A 77 -10.37 5.74 -41.19
N VAL A 78 -10.55 6.39 -40.04
CA VAL A 78 -11.57 7.41 -39.82
C VAL A 78 -11.24 8.58 -40.75
N SER A 79 -12.25 8.96 -41.54
CA SER A 79 -12.22 9.97 -42.59
C SER A 79 -11.64 11.32 -42.16
N ALA A 80 -10.74 11.87 -42.99
CA ALA A 80 -10.58 13.31 -43.16
C ALA A 80 -10.22 13.57 -44.64
N GLU A 81 -11.14 14.22 -45.34
CA GLU A 81 -10.97 14.64 -46.73
C GLU A 81 -9.90 15.74 -46.84
N THR A 82 -8.95 15.60 -47.77
CA THR A 82 -8.34 16.74 -48.48
C THR A 82 -7.78 16.25 -49.83
N GLN A 83 -7.94 17.08 -50.86
CA GLN A 83 -7.82 16.81 -52.28
C GLN A 83 -6.36 16.78 -52.84
N HIS A 84 -6.16 15.90 -53.85
CA HIS A 84 -5.23 15.91 -55.00
C HIS A 84 -3.71 16.20 -54.86
N SER A 85 -2.90 15.18 -55.17
CA SER A 85 -1.90 15.16 -56.27
C SER A 85 -1.36 13.73 -56.50
N PRO A 86 -0.98 13.31 -57.72
CA PRO A 86 -0.53 11.95 -58.01
C PRO A 86 0.91 11.75 -57.55
N ALA A 87 1.16 10.70 -56.76
CA ALA A 87 2.50 10.31 -56.31
C ALA A 87 3.25 9.55 -57.45
N PRO A 88 4.57 9.74 -57.59
CA PRO A 88 5.36 9.02 -58.59
C PRO A 88 5.54 7.56 -58.20
N GLU A 89 5.30 6.66 -59.16
CA GLU A 89 5.57 5.23 -59.06
C GLU A 89 7.07 5.00 -58.79
N GLY A 90 7.41 4.58 -57.56
CA GLY A 90 8.79 4.26 -57.18
C GLY A 90 9.09 4.08 -55.69
N SER A 91 8.16 4.34 -54.76
CA SER A 91 8.46 4.39 -53.31
C SER A 91 7.94 3.21 -52.46
N HIS A 92 7.30 2.20 -53.05
CA HIS A 92 6.68 1.12 -52.25
C HIS A 92 7.64 -0.04 -51.92
N GLU A 93 8.61 -0.37 -52.79
CA GLU A 93 9.50 -1.51 -52.59
C GLU A 93 10.57 -1.28 -51.48
N GLU A 94 11.08 -0.06 -51.31
CA GLU A 94 12.07 0.25 -50.26
C GLU A 94 11.47 0.20 -48.85
N SER A 95 10.21 0.63 -48.68
CA SER A 95 9.52 0.65 -47.39
C SER A 95 9.27 -0.76 -46.83
N ASP A 96 9.08 -1.75 -47.70
CA ASP A 96 8.83 -3.14 -47.30
C ASP A 96 10.12 -3.84 -46.88
N GLN A 97 11.24 -3.54 -47.56
CA GLN A 97 12.54 -4.11 -47.22
C GLN A 97 13.06 -3.62 -45.86
N GLU A 98 12.80 -2.36 -45.51
CA GLU A 98 13.16 -1.80 -44.18
C GLU A 98 12.37 -2.47 -43.04
N PHE A 99 11.13 -2.90 -43.27
CA PHE A 99 10.30 -3.52 -42.25
C PHE A 99 10.86 -4.85 -41.74
N PHE A 100 11.40 -5.68 -42.63
CA PHE A 100 12.01 -6.98 -42.26
C PHE A 100 13.24 -6.84 -41.37
N HIS A 101 13.93 -5.71 -41.48
CA HIS A 101 15.11 -5.39 -40.67
C HIS A 101 14.80 -4.39 -39.55
N ALA A 102 13.52 -4.07 -39.29
CA ALA A 102 13.13 -3.03 -38.35
C ALA A 102 13.48 -3.31 -36.88
N LEU A 103 13.80 -4.56 -36.55
CA LEU A 103 14.27 -4.96 -35.22
C LEU A 103 15.80 -5.15 -35.15
N GLU A 104 16.49 -5.00 -36.28
CA GLU A 104 17.93 -5.18 -36.40
C GLU A 104 18.65 -3.84 -36.19
N GLY A 105 19.28 -3.69 -35.02
CA GLY A 105 20.11 -2.52 -34.75
C GLY A 105 19.31 -1.29 -34.34
N LYS A 106 19.54 -0.15 -35.01
CA LYS A 106 18.98 1.13 -34.60
C LYS A 106 17.49 1.19 -34.91
N PRO A 107 16.66 1.74 -34.01
CA PRO A 107 15.24 1.83 -34.28
C PRO A 107 14.95 2.84 -35.39
N ILE A 108 14.09 2.43 -36.31
CA ILE A 108 13.59 3.17 -37.46
C ILE A 108 12.09 3.44 -37.31
N GLN A 109 11.49 4.12 -38.28
CA GLN A 109 10.08 4.54 -38.23
C GLN A 109 9.12 3.37 -37.98
N CYS A 110 9.38 2.20 -38.59
CA CYS A 110 8.51 1.04 -38.51
C CYS A 110 8.86 0.06 -37.38
N THR A 111 9.90 0.35 -36.57
CA THR A 111 10.25 -0.49 -35.40
C THR A 111 9.10 -0.65 -34.39
N PRO A 112 8.30 0.39 -34.06
CA PRO A 112 7.12 0.21 -33.21
C PRO A 112 6.11 -0.79 -33.76
N LEU A 113 5.78 -0.69 -35.05
CA LEU A 113 4.88 -1.60 -35.74
C LEU A 113 5.43 -3.03 -35.73
N ALA A 114 6.72 -3.21 -36.00
CA ALA A 114 7.35 -4.54 -35.94
C ALA A 114 7.28 -5.16 -34.52
N ILE A 115 7.45 -4.36 -33.46
CA ILE A 115 7.28 -4.84 -32.08
C ILE A 115 5.81 -5.23 -31.83
N ALA A 116 4.85 -4.42 -32.27
CA ALA A 116 3.43 -4.70 -32.12
C ALA A 116 3.01 -5.97 -32.88
N THR A 117 3.45 -6.14 -34.12
CA THR A 117 3.22 -7.34 -34.93
C THR A 117 3.82 -8.59 -34.26
N TYR A 118 5.01 -8.49 -33.67
CA TYR A 118 5.56 -9.63 -32.92
C TYR A 118 4.75 -9.97 -31.66
N LEU A 119 4.22 -8.97 -30.95
CA LEU A 119 3.31 -9.22 -29.82
C LEU A 119 2.01 -9.87 -30.26
N HIS A 120 1.45 -9.42 -31.39
CA HIS A 120 0.30 -10.07 -32.01
C HIS A 120 0.60 -11.53 -32.27
N PHE A 121 1.67 -11.83 -32.99
CA PHE A 121 2.08 -13.20 -33.29
C PHE A 121 2.22 -14.08 -32.04
N LYS A 122 2.99 -13.62 -31.03
CA LYS A 122 3.21 -14.39 -29.81
C LYS A 122 1.92 -14.61 -29.01
N CYS A 123 1.08 -13.60 -28.88
CA CYS A 123 -0.07 -13.67 -27.99
C CYS A 123 -1.33 -14.19 -28.66
N PHE A 124 -1.59 -13.83 -29.92
CA PHE A 124 -2.80 -14.18 -30.64
C PHE A 124 -2.61 -15.44 -31.47
N ASP A 125 -1.55 -15.53 -32.27
CA ASP A 125 -1.34 -16.66 -33.19
C ASP A 125 -0.79 -17.89 -32.46
N GLU A 126 0.21 -17.73 -31.58
CA GLU A 126 0.76 -18.83 -30.77
C GLU A 126 0.03 -19.03 -29.43
N GLY A 127 -0.92 -18.15 -29.09
CA GLY A 127 -1.75 -18.29 -27.90
C GLY A 127 -1.04 -18.04 -26.56
N HIS A 128 0.08 -17.31 -26.53
CA HIS A 128 0.73 -17.00 -25.25
C HIS A 128 0.03 -15.90 -24.43
N GLY A 129 0.02 -16.06 -23.12
CA GLY A 129 -0.62 -15.12 -22.20
C GLY A 129 0.19 -13.86 -21.86
N LYS A 130 -0.39 -13.03 -20.99
CA LYS A 130 0.13 -11.74 -20.51
C LYS A 130 1.61 -11.74 -20.09
N SER A 131 2.09 -12.80 -19.42
CA SER A 131 3.47 -12.87 -18.93
C SER A 131 4.49 -12.84 -20.08
N THR A 132 4.17 -13.47 -21.21
CA THR A 132 5.01 -13.46 -22.41
C THR A 132 5.04 -12.07 -23.03
N ALA A 133 3.89 -11.39 -23.16
CA ALA A 133 3.82 -10.02 -23.67
C ALA A 133 4.69 -9.05 -22.84
N GLU A 134 4.57 -9.11 -21.51
CA GLU A 134 5.35 -8.26 -20.60
C GLU A 134 6.85 -8.57 -20.66
N ALA A 135 7.24 -9.84 -20.82
CA ALA A 135 8.63 -10.24 -20.98
C ALA A 135 9.24 -9.73 -22.29
N VAL A 136 8.50 -9.85 -23.41
CA VAL A 136 8.91 -9.35 -24.73
C VAL A 136 9.09 -7.83 -24.69
N ILE A 137 8.11 -7.08 -24.19
CA ILE A 137 8.21 -5.62 -24.04
C ILE A 137 9.41 -5.23 -23.17
N SER A 138 9.60 -5.93 -22.04
CA SER A 138 10.72 -5.63 -21.14
C SER A 138 12.08 -5.87 -21.79
N ALA A 139 12.17 -6.85 -22.70
CA ALA A 139 13.36 -7.12 -23.50
C ALA A 139 13.65 -5.96 -24.47
N PHE A 140 12.67 -5.52 -25.25
CA PHE A 140 12.84 -4.38 -26.17
C PHE A 140 13.13 -3.07 -25.43
N LEU A 141 12.43 -2.81 -24.33
CA LEU A 141 12.72 -1.66 -23.46
C LEU A 141 14.19 -1.66 -23.04
N ASN A 142 14.69 -2.81 -22.60
CA ASN A 142 16.08 -2.93 -22.16
C ASN A 142 17.08 -2.75 -23.31
N GLN A 143 16.82 -3.35 -24.48
CA GLN A 143 17.69 -3.24 -25.65
C GLN A 143 17.87 -1.77 -26.03
N TYR A 144 16.78 -1.05 -26.27
CA TYR A 144 16.85 0.34 -26.73
C TYR A 144 17.26 1.33 -25.62
N ASP A 145 16.87 1.12 -24.35
CA ASP A 145 17.34 1.99 -23.24
C ASP A 145 18.87 1.91 -23.04
N SER A 146 19.51 0.84 -23.50
CA SER A 146 20.97 0.64 -23.39
C SER A 146 21.75 0.98 -24.68
N MET A 147 21.05 1.31 -25.76
CA MET A 147 21.62 1.55 -27.07
C MET A 147 22.10 3.02 -27.23
N GLU A 148 23.20 3.22 -27.96
CA GLU A 148 23.78 4.54 -28.29
C GLU A 148 23.85 5.53 -27.12
N GLY A 149 24.34 5.07 -25.95
CA GLY A 149 24.67 5.97 -24.84
C GLY A 149 23.48 6.78 -24.30
N ASP A 150 22.32 6.13 -24.12
CA ASP A 150 21.03 6.69 -23.68
C ASP A 150 20.23 7.47 -24.75
N LYS A 151 20.67 7.54 -26.02
CA LYS A 151 19.95 8.26 -27.09
C LYS A 151 18.49 7.84 -27.25
N TYR A 152 18.23 6.54 -27.19
CA TYR A 152 16.89 5.95 -27.36
C TYR A 152 16.15 5.77 -26.03
N ARG A 153 16.57 6.47 -24.98
CA ARG A 153 15.90 6.39 -23.68
C ARG A 153 14.83 7.47 -23.59
N GLY A 154 13.59 7.07 -23.30
CA GLY A 154 12.48 8.01 -23.09
C GLY A 154 11.33 7.84 -24.08
N SER A 155 10.52 8.88 -24.23
CA SER A 155 9.33 8.84 -25.10
C SER A 155 9.72 8.78 -26.57
N TRP A 156 9.14 7.84 -27.31
CA TRP A 156 9.35 7.71 -28.76
C TRP A 156 8.76 8.91 -29.51
N HIS A 157 9.57 9.57 -30.34
CA HIS A 157 9.14 10.63 -31.26
C HIS A 157 10.20 10.89 -32.33
N TYR A 158 9.82 11.60 -33.40
CA TYR A 158 10.75 12.10 -34.40
C TYR A 158 11.32 13.46 -33.95
N ASP A 159 12.64 13.60 -33.91
CA ASP A 159 13.33 14.87 -33.63
C ASP A 159 13.50 15.64 -34.95
N ASP A 160 12.63 16.62 -35.18
CA ASP A 160 12.62 17.43 -36.42
C ASP A 160 13.91 18.22 -36.65
N TYR A 161 14.65 18.55 -35.59
CA TYR A 161 15.89 19.32 -35.67
C TYR A 161 17.06 18.44 -36.08
N LYS A 162 17.15 17.24 -35.51
CA LYS A 162 18.22 16.27 -35.83
C LYS A 162 17.88 15.34 -37.00
N LYS A 163 16.63 15.38 -37.48
CA LYS A 163 16.10 14.51 -38.55
C LYS A 163 16.26 13.02 -38.24
N GLU A 164 16.09 12.65 -36.97
CA GLU A 164 16.24 11.27 -36.51
C GLU A 164 15.15 10.88 -35.51
N TRP A 165 14.84 9.59 -35.44
CA TRP A 165 13.98 9.05 -34.40
C TRP A 165 14.72 8.93 -33.08
N VAL A 166 14.08 9.36 -31.98
CA VAL A 166 14.64 9.35 -30.63
C VAL A 166 13.64 8.78 -29.62
N GLY A 167 14.15 8.36 -28.46
CA GLY A 167 13.36 7.65 -27.46
C GLY A 167 13.18 6.17 -27.78
N ASN A 168 12.40 5.47 -26.96
CA ASN A 168 12.33 4.01 -26.99
C ASN A 168 11.08 3.56 -27.77
N PRO A 169 11.20 2.84 -28.90
CA PRO A 169 10.05 2.45 -29.72
C PRO A 169 9.07 1.52 -28.97
N ALA A 170 9.54 0.76 -27.97
CA ALA A 170 8.67 -0.07 -27.13
C ALA A 170 7.77 0.75 -26.18
N ARG A 171 7.92 2.09 -26.16
CA ARG A 171 7.07 3.04 -25.44
C ARG A 171 6.14 3.83 -26.37
N SER A 172 6.03 3.45 -27.64
CA SER A 172 5.08 4.07 -28.55
C SER A 172 3.63 3.80 -28.12
N ALA A 173 2.69 4.61 -28.61
CA ALA A 173 1.26 4.39 -28.39
C ALA A 173 0.83 3.02 -28.94
N GLU A 174 1.22 2.72 -30.18
CA GLU A 174 0.93 1.46 -30.87
C GLU A 174 1.34 0.22 -30.07
N VAL A 175 2.57 0.20 -29.54
CA VAL A 175 3.06 -0.92 -28.73
C VAL A 175 2.33 -1.00 -27.38
N THR A 176 1.97 0.14 -26.81
CA THR A 176 1.23 0.22 -25.55
C THR A 176 -0.21 -0.28 -25.70
N ASP A 177 -0.86 0.05 -26.82
CA ASP A 177 -2.20 -0.38 -27.16
C ASP A 177 -2.22 -1.89 -27.43
N MET A 178 -1.24 -2.39 -28.19
CA MET A 178 -1.08 -3.84 -28.43
C MET A 178 -0.83 -4.60 -27.11
N LEU A 179 0.04 -4.10 -26.23
CA LEU A 179 0.24 -4.71 -24.92
C LEU A 179 -1.04 -4.72 -24.08
N SER A 180 -1.87 -3.68 -24.18
CA SER A 180 -3.15 -3.59 -23.48
C SER A 180 -4.15 -4.61 -24.03
N ALA A 181 -4.21 -4.78 -25.35
CA ALA A 181 -5.00 -5.84 -25.99
C ALA A 181 -4.51 -7.25 -25.57
N CYS A 182 -3.21 -7.51 -25.55
CA CYS A 182 -2.65 -8.77 -25.03
C CYS A 182 -3.06 -9.05 -23.57
N LYS A 183 -3.17 -8.01 -22.74
CA LYS A 183 -3.56 -8.14 -21.32
C LYS A 183 -5.05 -8.46 -21.15
N ASN A 184 -5.88 -8.04 -22.10
CA ASN A 184 -7.33 -8.19 -22.04
C ASN A 184 -7.85 -9.39 -22.85
N LYS A 185 -6.99 -10.04 -23.65
CA LYS A 185 -7.35 -11.16 -24.55
C LYS A 185 -8.12 -12.28 -23.82
N ASP A 186 -7.66 -12.69 -22.64
CA ASP A 186 -8.21 -13.84 -21.92
C ASP A 186 -9.33 -13.46 -20.93
N GLY A 187 -9.87 -12.24 -21.02
CA GLY A 187 -10.86 -11.72 -20.07
C GLY A 187 -10.28 -11.52 -18.66
N GLU A 188 -11.17 -11.30 -17.67
CA GLU A 188 -10.75 -11.33 -16.27
C GLU A 188 -10.45 -12.79 -15.91
N ALA A 189 -9.16 -13.10 -15.70
CA ALA A 189 -8.75 -14.45 -15.32
C ALA A 189 -9.61 -15.00 -14.18
N GLU A 190 -10.07 -16.24 -14.31
CA GLU A 190 -10.81 -16.94 -13.24
C GLU A 190 -10.00 -16.81 -11.95
N ARG A 191 -10.55 -16.06 -11.01
CA ARG A 191 -9.80 -15.66 -9.83
C ARG A 191 -9.58 -16.92 -8.99
N THR A 192 -8.37 -17.46 -9.03
CA THR A 192 -7.90 -18.54 -8.14
C THR A 192 -7.80 -18.01 -6.71
N HIS A 193 -8.97 -17.91 -6.11
CA HIS A 193 -9.21 -17.44 -4.78
C HIS A 193 -8.76 -18.51 -3.79
N SER A 194 -7.96 -18.11 -2.79
CA SER A 194 -7.59 -19.02 -1.70
C SER A 194 -8.84 -19.56 -1.03
N ARG A 195 -8.92 -20.89 -0.89
CA ARG A 195 -9.93 -21.52 -0.03
C ARG A 195 -9.85 -20.92 1.38
N ALA A 196 -11.00 -20.60 1.98
CA ALA A 196 -11.08 -20.16 3.35
C ALA A 196 -10.85 -21.33 4.31
N MET A 197 -10.06 -21.09 5.35
CA MET A 197 -9.92 -22.04 6.45
C MET A 197 -11.17 -21.94 7.31
N THR A 198 -12.14 -22.83 7.15
CA THR A 198 -13.43 -22.72 7.85
C THR A 198 -13.25 -22.91 9.35
N PHE A 199 -14.28 -22.55 10.12
CA PHE A 199 -14.31 -22.80 11.56
C PHE A 199 -14.21 -24.31 11.90
N ASP A 200 -14.79 -25.16 11.07
CA ASP A 200 -14.66 -26.62 11.21
C ASP A 200 -13.25 -27.11 10.89
N ASP A 201 -12.58 -26.51 9.91
CA ASP A 201 -11.18 -26.81 9.63
C ASP A 201 -10.30 -26.40 10.82
N MET A 202 -10.56 -25.22 11.42
CA MET A 202 -9.89 -24.79 12.67
C MET A 202 -10.14 -25.77 13.83
N ARG A 203 -11.36 -26.31 13.95
CA ARG A 203 -11.70 -27.35 14.95
C ARG A 203 -10.87 -28.62 14.73
N LYS A 204 -10.78 -29.13 13.49
CA LYS A 204 -9.96 -30.32 13.16
C LYS A 204 -8.48 -30.09 13.46
N LEU A 205 -7.94 -28.93 13.07
CA LEU A 205 -6.56 -28.55 13.35
C LEU A 205 -6.29 -28.46 14.86
N TYR A 206 -7.21 -27.89 15.63
CA TYR A 206 -7.11 -27.80 17.07
C TYR A 206 -7.10 -29.17 17.75
N LEU A 207 -8.04 -30.05 17.39
CA LEU A 207 -8.11 -31.41 17.93
C LEU A 207 -6.84 -32.20 17.63
N ASN A 208 -6.33 -32.11 16.39
CA ASN A 208 -5.07 -32.74 16.02
C ASN A 208 -3.89 -32.17 16.81
N SER A 209 -3.80 -30.84 16.96
CA SER A 209 -2.75 -30.19 17.77
C SER A 209 -2.82 -30.64 19.24
N LYS A 210 -4.03 -30.74 19.80
CA LYS A 210 -4.25 -31.20 21.18
C LYS A 210 -3.76 -32.64 21.38
N GLU A 211 -4.15 -33.54 20.49
CA GLU A 211 -3.71 -34.94 20.51
C GLU A 211 -2.17 -35.06 20.48
N LEU A 212 -1.50 -34.30 19.61
CA LEU A 212 -0.03 -34.29 19.53
C LEU A 212 0.64 -33.79 20.81
N ARG A 213 0.05 -32.77 21.46
CA ARG A 213 0.55 -32.25 22.73
C ARG A 213 0.38 -33.28 23.84
N GLU A 214 -0.72 -34.01 23.86
CA GLU A 214 -1.01 -35.06 24.86
C GLU A 214 -0.12 -36.29 24.66
N GLU A 215 0.03 -36.76 23.43
CA GLU A 215 0.95 -37.86 23.09
C GLU A 215 2.40 -37.52 23.44
N GLY A 216 2.83 -36.29 23.14
CA GLY A 216 4.18 -35.82 23.47
C GLY A 216 4.47 -35.81 24.97
N LYS A 217 3.44 -35.67 25.81
CA LYS A 217 3.54 -35.70 27.28
C LYS A 217 3.53 -37.13 27.86
N LYS A 218 3.11 -38.15 27.11
CA LYS A 218 3.07 -39.53 27.59
C LYS A 218 4.48 -40.13 27.67
N GLY A 219 4.86 -40.64 28.85
CA GLY A 219 6.07 -41.43 29.10
C GLY A 219 7.33 -40.63 29.42
N GLY A 220 7.70 -40.58 30.71
CA GLY A 220 9.01 -40.14 31.22
C GLY A 220 9.44 -38.70 30.89
N PRO A 221 10.71 -38.31 31.18
CA PRO A 221 11.25 -37.00 30.85
C PRO A 221 11.13 -36.65 29.36
N LEU A 222 10.82 -35.39 29.03
CA LEU A 222 10.66 -34.94 27.64
C LEU A 222 11.98 -35.05 26.86
N SER A 223 12.02 -35.96 25.87
CA SER A 223 13.12 -36.04 24.92
C SER A 223 13.10 -34.85 23.94
N LEU A 224 14.25 -34.52 23.34
CA LEU A 224 14.34 -33.44 22.34
C LEU A 224 13.37 -33.62 21.17
N LYS A 225 13.12 -34.86 20.76
CA LYS A 225 12.16 -35.19 19.69
C LYS A 225 10.72 -34.89 20.10
N LYS A 226 10.36 -35.14 21.37
CA LYS A 226 9.04 -34.80 21.92
C LYS A 226 8.88 -33.28 22.03
N ILE A 227 9.91 -32.57 22.50
CA ILE A 227 9.92 -31.10 22.56
C ILE A 227 9.71 -30.50 21.17
N ALA A 228 10.40 -31.01 20.14
CA ALA A 228 10.22 -30.55 18.77
C ALA A 228 8.77 -30.74 18.27
N ALA A 229 8.19 -31.92 18.48
CA ALA A 229 6.83 -32.23 18.03
C ALA A 229 5.76 -31.38 18.76
N ILE A 230 5.89 -31.22 20.08
CA ILE A 230 5.01 -30.36 20.88
C ILE A 230 5.16 -28.90 20.42
N GLY A 231 6.41 -28.44 20.25
CA GLY A 231 6.71 -27.08 19.82
C GLY A 231 6.11 -26.77 18.44
N GLU A 232 6.23 -27.68 17.48
CA GLU A 232 5.62 -27.53 16.16
C GLU A 232 4.09 -27.43 16.24
N ALA A 233 3.45 -28.30 17.02
CA ALA A 233 1.99 -28.27 17.20
C ALA A 233 1.49 -27.00 17.92
N MET A 234 2.24 -26.52 18.93
CA MET A 234 1.93 -25.29 19.67
C MET A 234 2.15 -24.04 18.81
N MET A 235 3.28 -23.97 18.10
CA MET A 235 3.58 -22.87 17.18
C MET A 235 2.53 -22.77 16.08
N PHE A 236 2.14 -23.90 15.48
CA PHE A 236 1.11 -23.92 14.44
C PHE A 236 -0.26 -23.46 14.98
N GLY A 237 -0.67 -23.92 16.16
CA GLY A 237 -1.91 -23.49 16.79
C GLY A 237 -1.95 -21.97 17.04
N ALA A 238 -0.89 -21.44 17.63
CA ALA A 238 -0.72 -20.00 17.83
C ALA A 238 -0.71 -19.23 16.50
N PHE A 239 -0.04 -19.75 15.47
CA PHE A 239 0.05 -19.14 14.15
C PHE A 239 -1.32 -19.09 13.45
N ALA A 240 -2.04 -20.21 13.44
CA ALA A 240 -3.35 -20.35 12.81
C ALA A 240 -4.40 -19.45 13.48
N THR A 241 -4.48 -19.49 14.82
CA THR A 241 -5.41 -18.64 15.58
C THR A 241 -5.07 -17.16 15.45
N THR A 242 -3.78 -16.80 15.40
CA THR A 242 -3.39 -15.41 15.10
C THR A 242 -3.92 -14.98 13.73
N GLY A 243 -3.65 -15.75 12.68
CA GLY A 243 -4.17 -15.43 11.34
C GLY A 243 -5.70 -15.34 11.27
N PHE A 244 -6.38 -16.23 11.98
CA PHE A 244 -7.84 -16.34 11.99
C PHE A 244 -8.51 -15.24 12.81
N THR A 245 -7.91 -14.82 13.92
CA THR A 245 -8.49 -13.83 14.83
C THR A 245 -8.23 -12.40 14.36
N ILE A 246 -7.00 -12.04 13.95
CA ILE A 246 -6.65 -10.65 13.55
C ILE A 246 -6.57 -10.43 12.02
N TRP A 247 -6.88 -11.46 11.25
CA TRP A 247 -7.03 -11.40 9.78
C TRP A 247 -5.78 -10.95 9.05
N THR A 248 -4.63 -11.33 9.58
CA THR A 248 -3.33 -11.13 8.93
C THR A 248 -3.18 -12.07 7.75
N ARG A 249 -2.44 -11.63 6.73
CA ARG A 249 -1.89 -12.58 5.75
C ARG A 249 -0.85 -13.46 6.44
N ASN A 250 -0.65 -14.67 5.93
CA ASN A 250 0.31 -15.62 6.53
C ASN A 250 1.71 -15.02 6.68
N ASN A 251 2.16 -14.21 5.72
CA ASN A 251 3.45 -13.51 5.77
C ASN A 251 3.48 -12.34 6.77
N GLU A 252 2.35 -11.70 7.04
CA GLU A 252 2.24 -10.67 8.09
C GLU A 252 2.36 -11.35 9.46
N THR A 253 1.69 -12.50 9.65
CA THR A 253 1.81 -13.31 10.88
C THR A 253 3.24 -13.72 11.16
N THR A 254 3.97 -14.24 10.16
CA THR A 254 5.37 -14.68 10.36
C THR A 254 6.34 -13.56 10.72
N ASN A 255 5.99 -12.31 10.45
CA ASN A 255 6.82 -11.14 10.73
C ASN A 255 6.51 -10.51 12.10
N LEU A 256 5.61 -11.11 12.90
CA LEU A 256 5.36 -10.64 14.25
C LEU A 256 6.56 -10.87 15.16
N GLN A 257 6.96 -9.82 15.87
CA GLN A 257 8.03 -9.79 16.85
C GLN A 257 7.44 -9.52 18.23
N TYR A 258 8.17 -9.87 19.28
CA TYR A 258 7.69 -9.73 20.65
C TYR A 258 7.35 -8.28 21.02
N LYS A 259 8.07 -7.29 20.49
CA LYS A 259 7.77 -5.86 20.66
C LYS A 259 6.42 -5.42 20.08
N HIS A 260 5.79 -6.25 19.26
CA HIS A 260 4.44 -6.00 18.74
C HIS A 260 3.36 -6.44 19.72
N LEU A 261 3.72 -7.11 20.83
CA LEU A 261 2.81 -7.43 21.92
C LEU A 261 2.98 -6.42 23.04
N GLU A 262 1.89 -5.82 23.49
CA GLU A 262 1.88 -4.93 24.65
C GLU A 262 1.02 -5.59 25.72
N PHE A 263 1.65 -5.95 26.85
CA PHE A 263 0.97 -6.47 28.02
C PHE A 263 0.67 -5.32 28.98
N GLY A 264 -0.51 -5.34 29.59
CA GLY A 264 -0.89 -4.33 30.58
C GLY A 264 -0.01 -4.39 31.84
N SER A 265 -0.34 -3.58 32.84
CA SER A 265 0.35 -3.54 34.14
C SER A 265 0.39 -4.89 34.87
N ALA A 266 -0.56 -5.79 34.59
CA ALA A 266 -0.56 -7.17 35.09
C ALA A 266 0.56 -8.06 34.48
N GLY A 267 1.22 -7.59 33.41
CA GLY A 267 2.25 -8.34 32.68
C GLY A 267 1.70 -9.46 31.81
N ARG A 268 2.60 -10.28 31.25
CA ARG A 268 2.23 -11.55 30.62
C ARG A 268 1.73 -12.49 31.72
N ARG A 269 0.64 -13.22 31.46
CA ARG A 269 0.09 -14.27 32.32
C ARG A 269 1.21 -15.01 33.07
N LYS A 270 1.18 -14.99 34.40
CA LYS A 270 2.13 -15.74 35.25
C LYS A 270 1.42 -16.97 35.83
N GLY A 271 1.71 -18.15 35.30
CA GLY A 271 1.25 -19.42 35.88
C GLY A 271 0.11 -20.11 35.12
N ASN A 272 -0.53 -21.08 35.79
CA ASN A 272 -1.40 -22.09 35.18
C ASN A 272 -2.67 -21.51 34.50
N PRO A 273 -3.04 -21.98 33.29
CA PRO A 273 -4.38 -22.38 32.85
C PRO A 273 -5.60 -21.73 33.49
N GLU A 274 -5.78 -22.14 34.73
CA GLU A 274 -7.04 -22.12 35.44
C GLU A 274 -7.16 -20.96 36.43
N ASN A 275 -6.05 -20.24 36.69
CA ASN A 275 -5.99 -19.14 37.67
C ASN A 275 -6.05 -17.73 37.04
N ASP A 276 -6.24 -17.63 35.73
CA ASP A 276 -6.40 -16.33 35.05
C ASP A 276 -7.87 -15.90 35.17
N SER A 277 -8.14 -14.75 35.79
CA SER A 277 -9.49 -14.28 36.12
C SER A 277 -10.35 -13.91 34.91
N GLY A 278 -9.86 -14.14 33.69
CA GLY A 278 -10.59 -13.93 32.43
C GLY A 278 -10.78 -12.45 32.05
N GLU A 279 -10.36 -11.51 32.88
CA GLU A 279 -10.54 -10.07 32.68
C GLU A 279 -9.35 -9.39 31.96
N GLY A 280 -8.25 -10.12 31.78
CA GLY A 280 -7.04 -9.63 31.11
C GLY A 280 -7.15 -9.60 29.58
N TYR A 281 -6.48 -8.63 28.94
CA TYR A 281 -6.21 -8.64 27.51
C TYR A 281 -4.77 -8.22 27.25
N PHE A 282 -4.22 -8.63 26.10
CA PHE A 282 -2.99 -8.03 25.56
C PHE A 282 -3.28 -7.34 24.23
N ILE A 283 -2.41 -6.41 23.85
CA ILE A 283 -2.54 -5.69 22.58
C ILE A 283 -1.57 -6.27 21.56
N VAL A 284 -2.05 -6.51 20.35
CA VAL A 284 -1.21 -6.83 19.19
C VAL A 284 -1.12 -5.61 18.28
N ASN A 285 0.09 -5.20 17.95
CA ASN A 285 0.40 -4.01 17.17
C ASN A 285 0.90 -4.36 15.76
N LEU A 286 0.04 -4.21 14.75
CA LEU A 286 0.31 -4.55 13.34
C LEU A 286 0.85 -3.36 12.51
N ARG A 287 1.97 -2.73 12.93
CA ARG A 287 2.51 -1.54 12.24
C ARG A 287 2.87 -1.76 10.77
N ASN A 288 3.22 -2.99 10.40
CA ASN A 288 3.67 -3.35 9.04
C ASN A 288 2.58 -3.97 8.17
N ARG A 289 1.29 -3.78 8.51
CA ARG A 289 0.18 -4.29 7.70
C ARG A 289 0.20 -3.68 6.28
N LYS A 290 -0.01 -4.52 5.26
CA LYS A 290 -0.18 -4.04 3.88
C LYS A 290 -1.38 -3.06 3.84
N ASN A 291 -1.27 -2.01 3.04
CA ASN A 291 -2.18 -0.84 2.98
C ASN A 291 -2.02 0.17 4.13
N TRP A 292 -1.64 -0.24 5.34
CA TRP A 292 -1.34 0.70 6.44
C TRP A 292 -0.05 1.49 6.19
N GLN A 293 1.00 0.84 5.67
CA GLN A 293 2.25 1.51 5.31
C GLN A 293 2.07 2.60 4.24
N LYS A 294 1.08 2.47 3.35
CA LYS A 294 0.72 3.52 2.38
C LYS A 294 0.05 4.70 3.08
N ARG A 295 -0.87 4.43 4.02
CA ARG A 295 -1.58 5.44 4.83
C ARG A 295 -0.66 6.24 5.75
N ALA A 296 0.29 5.55 6.40
CA ALA A 296 1.32 6.19 7.21
C ALA A 296 2.18 7.17 6.39
N LYS A 297 2.51 6.80 5.15
CA LYS A 297 3.27 7.66 4.23
C LYS A 297 2.46 8.84 3.68
N THR A 298 1.13 8.71 3.57
CA THR A 298 0.25 9.77 3.07
C THR A 298 -0.30 10.69 4.16
N GLY A 299 0.14 10.54 5.42
CA GLY A 299 -0.33 11.38 6.53
C GLY A 299 -1.78 11.09 6.96
N GLN A 300 -2.40 10.02 6.44
CA GLN A 300 -3.69 9.53 6.91
C GLN A 300 -3.51 8.74 8.21
N LEU A 301 -3.10 9.44 9.27
CA LEU A 301 -2.85 8.91 10.62
C LEU A 301 -4.14 8.66 11.42
N GLN A 302 -5.32 8.90 10.83
CA GLN A 302 -6.59 8.99 11.55
C GLN A 302 -7.12 7.67 12.17
N MET A 303 -6.39 6.55 12.16
CA MET A 303 -6.94 5.29 12.65
C MET A 303 -6.00 4.53 13.60
N ASN A 304 -6.48 4.28 14.82
CA ASN A 304 -5.98 3.26 15.75
C ASN A 304 -6.12 1.80 15.20
N GLY A 305 -6.36 1.62 13.89
CA GLY A 305 -6.68 0.35 13.20
C GLY A 305 -5.50 -0.62 13.04
N HIS A 306 -4.50 -0.52 13.90
CA HIS A 306 -3.35 -1.42 13.95
C HIS A 306 -3.14 -2.01 15.35
N ARG A 307 -3.94 -1.61 16.36
CA ARG A 307 -3.86 -2.13 17.73
C ARG A 307 -5.10 -2.98 18.02
N TYR A 308 -4.89 -4.27 18.23
CA TYR A 308 -5.94 -5.25 18.47
C TYR A 308 -5.89 -5.68 19.93
N LYS A 309 -6.97 -5.45 20.68
CA LYS A 309 -7.12 -6.01 22.02
C LYS A 309 -7.57 -7.46 21.90
N ILE A 310 -6.73 -8.38 22.38
CA ILE A 310 -6.99 -9.81 22.34
C ILE A 310 -7.42 -10.25 23.73
N TYR A 311 -8.69 -10.62 23.83
CA TYR A 311 -9.32 -11.15 25.03
C TYR A 311 -9.38 -12.68 24.96
N PRO A 312 -9.48 -13.37 26.11
CA PRO A 312 -9.83 -14.79 26.15
C PRO A 312 -11.07 -15.09 25.32
N GLN A 313 -10.98 -16.05 24.40
CA GLN A 313 -12.10 -16.41 23.53
C GLN A 313 -12.77 -17.70 24.05
N ARG A 314 -14.11 -17.73 24.02
CA ARG A 314 -14.90 -18.88 24.50
C ARG A 314 -14.60 -20.17 23.74
N GLN A 315 -14.25 -20.05 22.46
CA GLN A 315 -14.04 -21.17 21.55
C GLN A 315 -12.54 -21.53 21.47
N PRO A 316 -12.07 -22.63 22.11
CA PRO A 316 -10.63 -22.92 22.22
C PRO A 316 -9.94 -23.10 20.87
N LYS A 317 -10.68 -23.62 19.88
CA LYS A 317 -10.18 -23.86 18.52
C LYS A 317 -9.82 -22.60 17.73
N ILE A 318 -10.33 -21.45 18.14
CA ILE A 318 -9.98 -20.14 17.57
C ILE A 318 -9.44 -19.18 18.64
N ASP A 319 -9.15 -19.66 19.84
CA ASP A 319 -8.68 -18.85 20.96
C ASP A 319 -7.20 -18.47 20.80
N MET A 320 -6.99 -17.31 20.17
CA MET A 320 -5.67 -16.73 19.99
C MET A 320 -5.04 -16.39 21.34
N TYR A 321 -5.84 -15.99 22.34
CA TYR A 321 -5.30 -15.56 23.64
C TYR A 321 -4.53 -16.69 24.30
N SER A 322 -5.19 -17.82 24.59
CA SER A 322 -4.53 -18.92 25.29
C SER A 322 -3.47 -19.58 24.42
N GLN A 323 -3.77 -19.85 23.14
CA GLN A 323 -2.81 -20.56 22.27
C GLN A 323 -1.53 -19.77 22.02
N LEU A 324 -1.60 -18.44 21.88
CA LEU A 324 -0.41 -17.63 21.71
C LEU A 324 0.40 -17.55 23.01
N LEU A 325 -0.23 -17.33 24.16
CA LEU A 325 0.48 -17.24 25.43
C LEU A 325 1.15 -18.57 25.80
N ASP A 326 0.45 -19.70 25.64
CA ASP A 326 1.01 -21.04 25.85
C ASP A 326 2.24 -21.27 24.95
N TRP A 327 2.17 -20.84 23.69
CA TRP A 327 3.30 -20.92 22.77
C TRP A 327 4.49 -20.07 23.21
N LEU A 328 4.26 -18.83 23.66
CA LEU A 328 5.33 -17.95 24.15
C LEU A 328 6.03 -18.54 25.38
N ASP A 329 5.26 -19.09 26.32
CA ASP A 329 5.82 -19.72 27.52
C ASP A 329 6.61 -20.99 27.16
N PHE A 330 6.13 -21.79 26.20
CA PHE A 330 6.85 -22.96 25.69
C PHE A 330 8.15 -22.56 24.97
N LEU A 331 8.08 -21.52 24.13
CA LEU A 331 9.19 -20.99 23.36
C LEU A 331 10.31 -20.52 24.30
N GLU A 332 9.99 -19.80 25.37
CA GLU A 332 10.97 -19.34 26.36
C GLU A 332 11.52 -20.48 27.22
N SER A 333 10.66 -21.37 27.70
CA SER A 333 11.03 -22.41 28.68
C SER A 333 11.82 -23.56 28.06
N TYR A 334 11.44 -24.01 26.86
CA TYR A 334 11.97 -25.24 26.28
C TYR A 334 12.92 -25.00 25.09
N LEU A 335 12.64 -24.00 24.25
CA LEU A 335 13.37 -23.83 22.99
C LEU A 335 14.46 -22.75 23.08
N LEU A 336 14.16 -21.59 23.66
CA LEU A 336 15.12 -20.49 23.83
C LEU A 336 15.91 -20.60 25.14
N GLN A 337 15.29 -21.14 26.20
CA GLN A 337 15.83 -21.17 27.56
C GLN A 337 16.25 -19.78 28.06
N ARG A 338 15.53 -18.75 27.60
CA ARG A 338 15.68 -17.35 27.98
C ARG A 338 14.39 -16.59 27.69
N PRO A 339 14.16 -15.44 28.36
CA PRO A 339 13.07 -14.54 28.00
C PRO A 339 13.19 -14.05 26.55
N LEU A 340 12.05 -13.81 25.91
CA LEU A 340 11.96 -13.18 24.59
C LEU A 340 12.43 -11.73 24.65
N ARG A 341 13.27 -11.35 23.69
CA ARG A 341 13.71 -9.97 23.49
C ARG A 341 12.74 -9.26 22.55
N PRO A 342 12.64 -7.92 22.60
CA PRO A 342 11.74 -7.15 21.75
C PRO A 342 11.84 -7.48 20.25
N GLU A 343 13.05 -7.77 19.76
CA GLU A 343 13.32 -8.08 18.35
C GLU A 343 13.17 -9.56 17.97
N ASP A 344 12.93 -10.44 18.93
CA ASP A 344 12.72 -11.85 18.63
C ASP A 344 11.38 -12.05 17.92
N HIS A 345 11.38 -12.87 16.88
CA HIS A 345 10.17 -13.25 16.18
C HIS A 345 9.34 -14.21 17.03
N ILE A 346 8.04 -13.97 17.09
CA ILE A 346 7.08 -14.84 17.76
C ILE A 346 6.99 -16.20 17.05
N PHE A 347 7.12 -16.19 15.73
CA PHE A 347 7.14 -17.38 14.88
C PHE A 347 8.50 -17.52 14.20
N PRO A 348 9.55 -17.93 14.95
CA PRO A 348 10.91 -18.01 14.43
C PRO A 348 11.05 -19.13 13.39
N GLY A 349 12.06 -18.99 12.53
CA GLY A 349 12.44 -20.08 11.63
C GLY A 349 12.98 -21.28 12.40
N MET A 350 12.28 -22.40 12.37
CA MET A 350 12.76 -23.68 12.91
C MET A 350 13.71 -24.37 11.91
N GLY A 351 14.80 -24.93 12.44
CA GLY A 351 15.70 -25.81 11.70
C GLY A 351 15.11 -27.21 11.52
N SER A 352 15.79 -28.06 10.75
CA SER A 352 15.31 -29.40 10.38
C SER A 352 15.11 -30.35 11.57
N ASN A 353 15.77 -30.08 12.70
CA ASN A 353 15.65 -30.86 13.93
C ASN A 353 14.48 -30.40 14.84
N GLY A 354 13.77 -29.33 14.49
CA GLY A 354 12.64 -28.79 15.25
C GLY A 354 12.98 -28.14 16.60
N THR A 355 14.26 -28.12 17.00
CA THR A 355 14.74 -27.52 18.25
C THR A 355 15.71 -26.37 18.03
N SER A 356 16.40 -26.31 16.89
CA SER A 356 17.24 -25.17 16.52
C SER A 356 16.39 -24.02 16.01
N LEU A 357 16.51 -22.85 16.65
CA LEU A 357 15.73 -21.66 16.32
C LEU A 357 16.63 -20.50 15.89
N SER A 358 16.21 -19.79 14.85
CA SER A 358 16.73 -18.46 14.53
C SER A 358 15.77 -17.39 15.07
N ALA A 359 15.88 -17.04 16.36
CA ALA A 359 14.97 -16.09 17.00
C ALA A 359 14.94 -14.70 16.30
N ASN A 360 16.07 -14.30 15.72
CA ASN A 360 16.20 -13.05 14.96
C ASN A 360 15.60 -13.11 13.54
N ARG A 361 15.11 -14.28 13.09
CA ARG A 361 14.60 -14.48 11.74
C ARG A 361 13.25 -15.20 11.77
N GLY A 362 12.21 -14.50 11.32
CA GLY A 362 10.89 -15.09 11.16
C GLY A 362 10.87 -16.26 10.19
N MET A 363 9.85 -17.10 10.33
CA MET A 363 9.55 -18.17 9.38
C MET A 363 9.32 -17.60 7.98
N THR A 364 9.97 -18.17 6.97
CA THR A 364 9.77 -17.75 5.57
C THR A 364 8.37 -18.12 5.06
N PRO A 365 7.79 -17.38 4.10
CA PRO A 365 6.47 -17.70 3.54
C PRO A 365 6.35 -19.14 3.01
N ASN A 366 7.38 -19.67 2.36
CA ASN A 366 7.38 -21.04 1.85
C ASN A 366 7.35 -22.09 2.97
N LYS A 367 8.02 -21.83 4.09
CA LYS A 367 7.94 -22.68 5.29
C LYS A 367 6.56 -22.62 5.93
N ALA A 368 5.98 -21.42 6.03
CA ALA A 368 4.62 -21.24 6.53
C ALA A 368 3.60 -22.02 5.67
N GLN A 369 3.69 -21.92 4.35
CA GLN A 369 2.83 -22.65 3.43
C GLN A 369 2.99 -24.17 3.58
N LYS A 370 4.23 -24.68 3.64
CA LYS A 370 4.49 -26.11 3.88
C LYS A 370 3.89 -26.58 5.20
N MET A 371 4.02 -25.77 6.26
CA MET A 371 3.47 -26.09 7.57
C MET A 371 1.93 -26.14 7.54
N ILE A 372 1.27 -25.18 6.87
CA ILE A 372 -0.19 -25.20 6.68
C ILE A 372 -0.62 -26.48 5.97
N THR A 373 -0.05 -26.77 4.80
CA THR A 373 -0.40 -27.97 4.03
C THR A 373 -0.16 -29.25 4.83
N MET A 374 0.98 -29.36 5.51
CA MET A 374 1.32 -30.52 6.33
C MET A 374 0.34 -30.73 7.49
N MET A 375 0.05 -29.67 8.25
CA MET A 375 -0.85 -29.77 9.42
C MET A 375 -2.30 -30.00 8.98
N SER A 376 -2.75 -29.36 7.89
CA SER A 376 -4.06 -29.61 7.30
C SER A 376 -4.22 -31.05 6.80
N LYS A 377 -3.20 -31.62 6.13
CA LYS A 377 -3.21 -33.04 5.72
C LYS A 377 -3.26 -33.96 6.93
N ARG A 378 -2.45 -33.69 7.95
CA ARG A 378 -2.42 -34.48 9.19
C ARG A 378 -3.77 -34.47 9.93
N ALA A 379 -4.42 -33.31 9.96
CA ALA A 379 -5.75 -33.13 10.55
C ALA A 379 -6.91 -33.57 9.63
N ARG A 380 -6.62 -34.14 8.46
CA ARG A 380 -7.61 -34.60 7.48
C ARG A 380 -8.60 -33.49 7.07
N VAL A 381 -8.07 -32.28 6.88
CA VAL A 381 -8.82 -31.14 6.33
C VAL A 381 -8.92 -31.31 4.81
N HIS A 382 -10.13 -31.18 4.26
CA HIS A 382 -10.37 -31.26 2.82
C HIS A 382 -9.72 -30.08 2.09
N GLY A 383 -9.18 -30.31 0.88
CA GLY A 383 -8.54 -29.24 0.12
C GLY A 383 -7.28 -28.67 0.79
N ALA A 384 -6.52 -29.47 1.55
CA ALA A 384 -5.31 -29.00 2.24
C ALA A 384 -4.27 -28.32 1.32
N ASP A 385 -4.25 -28.69 0.03
CA ASP A 385 -3.36 -28.14 -0.98
C ASP A 385 -3.89 -26.84 -1.63
N THR A 386 -5.16 -26.47 -1.40
CA THR A 386 -5.79 -25.27 -1.97
C THR A 386 -5.72 -24.05 -1.03
N PHE A 387 -5.26 -24.26 0.21
CA PHE A 387 -4.99 -23.15 1.12
C PHE A 387 -3.76 -22.37 0.69
N THR A 388 -3.88 -21.04 0.65
CA THR A 388 -2.76 -20.15 0.35
C THR A 388 -2.57 -19.10 1.45
N THR A 389 -1.81 -18.03 1.16
CA THR A 389 -1.47 -16.94 2.07
C THR A 389 -2.64 -16.23 2.76
N HIS A 390 -3.87 -16.44 2.29
CA HIS A 390 -5.08 -15.75 2.72
C HIS A 390 -6.11 -16.62 3.46
N CYS A 391 -5.86 -17.92 3.62
CA CYS A 391 -6.87 -18.88 4.10
C CYS A 391 -7.46 -18.52 5.48
N PHE A 392 -6.62 -18.23 6.48
CA PHE A 392 -7.08 -17.89 7.83
C PHE A 392 -7.78 -16.54 7.87
N ARG A 393 -7.24 -15.55 7.16
CA ARG A 393 -7.86 -14.22 7.04
C ARG A 393 -9.29 -14.31 6.51
N ARG A 394 -9.49 -15.10 5.45
CA ARG A 394 -10.81 -15.32 4.85
C ARG A 394 -11.75 -16.03 5.80
N GLY A 395 -11.30 -17.17 6.33
CA GLY A 395 -12.09 -17.98 7.25
C GLY A 395 -12.53 -17.23 8.51
N GLY A 396 -11.63 -16.44 9.09
CA GLY A 396 -11.94 -15.60 10.26
C GLY A 396 -12.96 -14.51 9.95
N ALA A 397 -12.84 -13.87 8.78
CA ALA A 397 -13.78 -12.84 8.35
C ALA A 397 -15.18 -13.42 8.08
N GLN A 398 -15.26 -14.54 7.36
CA GLN A 398 -16.51 -15.27 7.11
C GLN A 398 -17.13 -15.78 8.42
N TYR A 399 -16.33 -16.30 9.34
CA TYR A 399 -16.81 -16.74 10.66
C TYR A 399 -17.49 -15.60 11.41
N ARG A 400 -16.81 -14.46 11.57
CA ARG A 400 -17.37 -13.29 12.27
C ARG A 400 -18.58 -12.69 11.55
N PHE A 401 -18.62 -12.75 10.23
CA PHE A 401 -19.72 -12.18 9.45
C PHE A 401 -20.96 -13.08 9.40
N MET A 402 -20.78 -14.41 9.29
CA MET A 402 -21.87 -15.33 8.95
C MET A 402 -22.10 -16.46 9.95
N TYR A 403 -21.05 -16.97 10.60
CA TYR A 403 -21.13 -18.27 11.29
C TYR A 403 -21.00 -18.18 12.82
N ALA A 404 -20.60 -17.04 13.38
CA ALA A 404 -20.35 -16.90 14.82
C ALA A 404 -21.61 -17.14 15.68
N SER A 405 -22.80 -16.80 15.17
CA SER A 405 -24.09 -17.02 15.86
C SER A 405 -24.34 -18.49 16.19
N ARG A 406 -23.90 -19.39 15.32
CA ARG A 406 -24.04 -20.86 15.49
C ARG A 406 -23.27 -21.39 16.70
N GLU A 407 -22.28 -20.63 17.16
CA GLU A 407 -21.41 -20.98 18.27
C GLU A 407 -21.69 -20.14 19.52
N GLY A 408 -22.83 -19.44 19.55
CA GLY A 408 -23.24 -18.57 20.65
C GLY A 408 -22.46 -17.26 20.74
N GLU A 409 -21.84 -16.81 19.64
CA GLU A 409 -21.13 -15.53 19.53
C GLU A 409 -21.89 -14.55 18.62
N ALA A 410 -21.81 -13.24 18.89
CA ALA A 410 -22.47 -12.25 18.05
C ALA A 410 -21.78 -12.11 16.67
N LEU A 411 -22.58 -12.00 15.61
CA LEU A 411 -22.11 -11.63 14.28
C LEU A 411 -21.60 -10.18 14.28
N TRP A 412 -20.63 -9.89 13.43
CA TRP A 412 -20.06 -8.56 13.28
C TRP A 412 -20.68 -7.81 12.11
N SER A 413 -20.95 -6.52 12.32
CA SER A 413 -21.41 -5.64 11.24
C SER A 413 -20.32 -5.45 10.18
N LEU A 414 -20.71 -5.10 8.95
CA LEU A 414 -19.76 -4.79 7.88
C LEU A 414 -18.76 -3.69 8.28
N VAL A 415 -19.19 -2.73 9.12
CA VAL A 415 -18.31 -1.69 9.67
C VAL A 415 -17.23 -2.30 10.56
N ALA A 416 -17.60 -3.21 11.46
CA ALA A 416 -16.65 -3.92 12.31
C ALA A 416 -15.71 -4.81 11.49
N ILE A 417 -16.22 -5.54 10.50
CA ILE A 417 -15.39 -6.31 9.55
C ILE A 417 -14.40 -5.37 8.85
N ARG A 418 -14.87 -4.29 8.24
CA ARG A 418 -14.05 -3.32 7.51
C ARG A 418 -12.92 -2.76 8.37
N TRP A 419 -13.24 -2.35 9.60
CA TRP A 419 -12.26 -1.83 10.56
C TRP A 419 -11.24 -2.91 10.94
N TRP A 420 -11.71 -4.08 11.35
CA TRP A 420 -10.85 -5.13 11.89
C TRP A 420 -9.88 -5.68 10.85
N GLY A 421 -10.33 -5.89 9.61
CA GLY A 421 -9.44 -6.31 8.54
C GLY A 421 -8.67 -5.19 7.84
N GLY A 422 -8.74 -3.96 8.34
CA GLY A 422 -7.93 -2.84 7.87
C GLY A 422 -8.14 -2.53 6.38
N TRP A 423 -9.39 -2.61 5.92
CA TRP A 423 -9.80 -2.20 4.57
C TRP A 423 -9.81 -0.67 4.47
N ALA A 424 -9.54 -0.14 3.27
CA ALA A 424 -9.47 1.30 3.07
C ALA A 424 -10.87 1.93 2.96
N GLU A 425 -11.01 3.19 3.39
CA GLU A 425 -12.25 3.98 3.32
C GLU A 425 -12.74 4.22 1.88
N GLY A 426 -11.84 4.13 0.89
CA GLY A 426 -12.18 4.18 -0.54
C GLY A 426 -12.35 2.83 -1.22
N GLU A 427 -12.14 1.69 -0.52
CA GLU A 427 -12.48 0.38 -1.09
C GLU A 427 -14.00 0.22 -1.13
N HIS A 428 -14.53 -0.13 -2.31
CA HIS A 428 -15.97 -0.26 -2.54
C HIS A 428 -16.56 -1.40 -1.69
N CYS A 429 -17.76 -1.17 -1.12
CA CYS A 429 -18.45 -2.14 -0.27
C CYS A 429 -18.60 -3.51 -0.98
N ASP A 430 -18.95 -3.48 -2.27
CA ASP A 430 -19.10 -4.69 -3.09
C ASP A 430 -17.83 -5.54 -3.15
N THR A 431 -16.64 -4.93 -3.09
CA THR A 431 -15.38 -5.70 -3.11
C THR A 431 -15.21 -6.48 -1.82
N LEU A 432 -15.64 -5.90 -0.68
CA LEU A 432 -15.64 -6.60 0.61
C LEU A 432 -16.70 -7.70 0.64
N ILE A 433 -17.90 -7.41 0.15
CA ILE A 433 -19.00 -8.39 0.09
C ILE A 433 -18.61 -9.57 -0.81
N ARG A 434 -18.09 -9.30 -2.02
CA ARG A 434 -17.52 -10.34 -2.90
C ARG A 434 -16.42 -11.12 -2.19
N TYR A 435 -15.50 -10.45 -1.51
CA TYR A 435 -14.46 -11.17 -0.74
C TYR A 435 -15.01 -12.11 0.34
N LEU A 436 -16.16 -11.80 0.93
CA LEU A 436 -16.82 -12.63 1.94
C LEU A 436 -17.65 -13.77 1.31
N LEU A 437 -18.27 -13.52 0.15
CA LEU A 437 -19.25 -14.42 -0.48
C LEU A 437 -18.75 -15.20 -1.71
N ASP A 438 -17.69 -14.78 -2.40
CA ASP A 438 -17.24 -15.33 -3.70
C ASP A 438 -16.95 -16.85 -3.65
N GLU A 439 -16.58 -17.39 -2.48
CA GLU A 439 -16.32 -18.83 -2.32
C GLU A 439 -17.63 -19.63 -2.13
N LEU A 440 -18.70 -19.02 -1.66
CA LEU A 440 -20.02 -19.68 -1.55
C LEU A 440 -20.61 -19.92 -2.94
N TYR A 441 -20.44 -18.97 -3.85
CA TYR A 441 -20.91 -19.09 -5.23
C TYR A 441 -20.37 -20.34 -5.94
N THR A 442 -19.14 -20.78 -5.61
CA THR A 442 -18.53 -21.96 -6.22
C THR A 442 -18.98 -23.30 -5.61
N TYR A 443 -19.75 -23.29 -4.51
CA TYR A 443 -20.18 -24.50 -3.80
C TYR A 443 -21.70 -24.73 -3.80
N GLU A 444 -22.48 -23.75 -4.23
CA GLU A 444 -23.94 -23.81 -4.24
C GLU A 444 -24.43 -24.16 -5.67
N GLU A 445 -24.54 -25.46 -5.96
CA GLU A 445 -24.92 -25.98 -7.30
C GLU A 445 -26.37 -26.47 -7.40
N ASP A 446 -27.06 -26.70 -6.27
CA ASP A 446 -28.44 -27.17 -6.22
C ASP A 446 -29.25 -26.30 -5.23
N TYR A 447 -30.40 -25.81 -5.68
CA TYR A 447 -31.34 -24.98 -4.90
C TYR A 447 -32.78 -25.50 -5.01
N SER A 448 -32.96 -26.71 -5.54
CA SER A 448 -34.26 -27.27 -5.88
C SER A 448 -35.20 -27.43 -4.69
N ASP A 449 -34.67 -27.47 -3.46
CA ASP A 449 -35.42 -27.58 -2.21
C ASP A 449 -35.32 -26.36 -1.28
N ALA A 450 -34.90 -25.19 -1.79
CA ALA A 450 -34.64 -23.99 -0.98
C ALA A 450 -35.82 -23.39 -0.24
N LEU A 451 -37.03 -23.75 -0.65
CA LEU A 451 -38.26 -23.33 0.00
C LEU A 451 -38.93 -24.48 0.77
N ASN A 452 -38.29 -25.66 0.86
CA ASN A 452 -38.84 -26.78 1.61
C ASN A 452 -38.86 -26.41 3.11
N PRO A 453 -40.05 -26.29 3.74
CA PRO A 453 -40.16 -25.95 5.15
C PRO A 453 -39.51 -26.99 6.08
N SER A 454 -39.25 -28.18 5.54
CA SER A 454 -38.62 -29.33 6.20
C SER A 454 -37.18 -29.57 5.71
N GLY A 455 -36.72 -28.80 4.72
CA GLY A 455 -35.45 -28.98 4.01
C GLY A 455 -34.32 -28.18 4.65
N SER A 456 -34.24 -28.17 5.97
CA SER A 456 -33.26 -27.38 6.69
C SER A 456 -31.97 -28.17 6.98
N GLN A 457 -31.72 -29.24 6.22
CA GLN A 457 -30.46 -29.99 6.28
C GLN A 457 -29.70 -30.08 4.95
N ALA A 458 -30.29 -29.71 3.81
CA ALA A 458 -29.69 -30.02 2.51
C ALA A 458 -28.99 -28.84 1.81
N LEU A 459 -29.32 -27.57 2.10
CA LEU A 459 -28.77 -26.46 1.31
C LEU A 459 -27.45 -25.88 1.76
N VAL A 460 -27.01 -26.22 2.95
CA VAL A 460 -25.60 -26.33 3.30
C VAL A 460 -25.63 -27.44 4.33
N SER A 461 -24.70 -28.40 4.27
CA SER A 461 -24.48 -29.27 5.42
C SER A 461 -24.42 -28.40 6.69
N ASN A 462 -25.49 -28.49 7.51
CA ASN A 462 -25.81 -27.71 8.72
C ASN A 462 -26.49 -26.34 8.46
N PRO A 463 -27.81 -26.17 8.72
CA PRO A 463 -28.27 -25.36 9.88
C PRO A 463 -29.71 -25.61 10.42
N GLU A 464 -30.06 -26.76 11.01
CA GLU A 464 -31.31 -26.88 11.80
C GLU A 464 -31.32 -28.00 12.83
N SER A 465 -30.71 -27.74 13.98
CA SER A 465 -31.01 -28.49 15.21
C SER A 465 -30.94 -27.64 16.48
N ALA A 466 -30.88 -26.31 16.36
CA ALA A 466 -30.72 -25.40 17.49
C ALA A 466 -31.96 -24.53 17.81
N LEU A 467 -33.14 -24.84 17.26
CA LEU A 467 -34.38 -24.13 17.61
C LEU A 467 -35.41 -24.99 18.36
N ILE A 468 -35.10 -26.22 18.73
CA ILE A 468 -35.97 -27.02 19.62
C ILE A 468 -35.15 -27.63 20.76
N SER A 469 -34.57 -26.79 21.63
CA SER A 469 -34.27 -27.17 23.02
C SER A 469 -33.99 -25.97 23.93
N THR A 470 -34.82 -24.93 23.86
CA THR A 470 -34.95 -23.96 24.97
C THR A 470 -36.41 -23.50 25.07
N ALA A 471 -37.32 -24.46 25.16
CA ALA A 471 -38.65 -24.23 25.72
C ALA A 471 -38.60 -24.53 27.21
N ASP A 472 -37.76 -23.80 27.95
CA ASP A 472 -37.84 -23.64 29.40
C ASP A 472 -36.78 -22.63 29.82
N THR A 473 -37.14 -21.34 29.72
CA THR A 473 -36.84 -20.24 30.66
C THR A 473 -37.25 -18.95 29.94
N ALA A 474 -38.56 -18.69 29.92
CA ALA A 474 -39.06 -17.36 29.63
C ALA A 474 -38.72 -16.47 30.81
N GLN A 475 -37.74 -15.56 30.67
CA GLN A 475 -37.72 -14.27 31.36
C GLN A 475 -36.63 -13.33 30.79
N THR A 476 -37.11 -12.20 30.27
CA THR A 476 -36.42 -10.93 29.97
C THR A 476 -35.23 -10.94 29.00
N LEU A 477 -35.54 -10.85 27.70
CA LEU A 477 -34.65 -10.23 26.70
C LEU A 477 -34.86 -8.70 26.72
N PRO A 478 -33.80 -7.87 26.70
CA PRO A 478 -33.93 -6.43 26.50
C PRO A 478 -34.35 -6.12 25.06
N GLU A 479 -35.33 -5.23 24.92
CA GLU A 479 -35.85 -4.69 23.66
C GLU A 479 -34.75 -4.30 22.66
N PRO A 480 -34.96 -4.51 21.34
CA PRO A 480 -34.03 -4.07 20.32
C PRO A 480 -33.90 -2.54 20.32
N HIS A 481 -32.65 -2.07 20.28
CA HIS A 481 -32.31 -0.65 20.33
C HIS A 481 -33.01 0.13 19.19
N PRO A 482 -33.67 1.27 19.47
CA PRO A 482 -34.54 2.00 18.52
C PRO A 482 -33.84 2.54 17.26
N HIS A 483 -32.51 2.41 17.18
CA HIS A 483 -31.69 2.88 16.06
C HIS A 483 -31.68 1.89 14.87
N PHE A 484 -32.04 0.62 15.08
CA PHE A 484 -32.07 -0.40 14.02
C PHE A 484 -33.29 -0.25 13.10
N SER A 485 -34.44 0.06 13.69
CA SER A 485 -35.70 0.28 12.95
C SER A 485 -35.68 1.56 12.13
N GLN A 486 -34.95 2.59 12.58
CA GLN A 486 -34.79 3.86 11.86
C GLN A 486 -33.97 3.71 10.56
N LEU A 487 -32.93 2.87 10.60
CA LEU A 487 -32.03 2.61 9.46
C LEU A 487 -32.68 1.79 8.33
N LEU A 488 -33.59 0.87 8.69
CA LEU A 488 -34.37 0.11 7.71
C LEU A 488 -35.44 0.98 7.02
N ASN A 489 -36.05 1.92 7.75
CA ASN A 489 -37.00 2.86 7.17
C ASN A 489 -36.32 3.87 6.22
N GLU A 490 -35.10 4.33 6.53
CA GLU A 490 -34.36 5.22 5.62
C GLU A 490 -33.91 4.53 4.33
N MET A 491 -33.65 3.21 4.34
CA MET A 491 -33.31 2.45 3.13
C MET A 491 -34.55 2.07 2.29
N GLY A 492 -35.74 1.99 2.90
CA GLY A 492 -36.98 1.64 2.21
C GLY A 492 -37.61 2.77 1.39
N SER A 493 -37.30 4.04 1.68
CA SER A 493 -37.95 5.19 1.03
C SER A 493 -37.33 5.63 -0.31
N SER A 494 -36.26 4.97 -0.79
CA SER A 494 -35.56 5.40 -2.02
C SER A 494 -35.82 4.51 -3.24
N ILE A 495 -36.69 3.51 -3.15
CA ILE A 495 -36.98 2.61 -4.26
C ILE A 495 -38.49 2.35 -4.28
N PHE A 496 -39.24 3.18 -5.03
CA PHE A 496 -40.46 2.82 -5.78
C PHE A 496 -41.21 4.10 -6.19
N GLU A 497 -41.14 4.48 -7.47
CA GLU A 497 -42.31 4.93 -8.23
C GLU A 497 -42.07 4.68 -9.73
N PRO A 498 -42.95 3.93 -10.42
CA PRO A 498 -42.94 3.81 -11.87
C PRO A 498 -44.09 4.61 -12.50
N SER A 499 -43.81 5.37 -13.57
CA SER A 499 -44.42 5.20 -14.91
C SER A 499 -44.51 6.47 -15.78
N SER A 500 -44.28 6.25 -17.08
CA SER A 500 -45.08 6.73 -18.23
C SER A 500 -44.77 8.07 -18.94
N PHE A 501 -44.31 7.91 -20.19
CA PHE A 501 -44.58 8.68 -21.44
C PHE A 501 -43.91 10.05 -21.72
N ALA A 502 -43.76 10.28 -23.04
CA ALA A 502 -42.75 11.06 -23.77
C ALA A 502 -43.09 12.57 -23.99
N PRO A 503 -42.24 13.37 -24.69
CA PRO A 503 -41.99 14.83 -24.51
C PRO A 503 -42.92 15.76 -25.33
N PRO A 504 -42.99 17.11 -25.11
CA PRO A 504 -42.06 18.08 -25.74
C PRO A 504 -41.82 19.47 -25.04
N PHE A 505 -40.74 20.14 -25.46
CA PHE A 505 -40.50 21.59 -25.66
C PHE A 505 -40.84 22.71 -24.61
N HIS A 506 -39.79 23.48 -24.29
CA HIS A 506 -39.66 24.96 -24.14
C HIS A 506 -40.53 25.75 -23.15
N GLY A 507 -39.86 26.55 -22.30
CA GLY A 507 -40.36 27.84 -21.79
C GLY A 507 -40.31 28.04 -20.26
N ASN A 508 -39.33 28.81 -19.79
CA ASN A 508 -39.41 29.61 -18.55
C ASN A 508 -40.26 30.88 -18.87
N PRO A 509 -40.71 31.76 -17.93
CA PRO A 509 -40.59 31.79 -16.46
C PRO A 509 -41.83 32.31 -15.67
N ALA A 510 -41.65 32.41 -14.34
CA ALA A 510 -42.09 33.49 -13.44
C ALA A 510 -43.34 33.33 -12.53
N ALA A 511 -43.04 33.41 -11.23
CA ALA A 511 -43.59 34.32 -10.20
C ALA A 511 -44.97 34.09 -9.53
N LEU A 512 -44.99 34.58 -8.26
CA LEU A 512 -46.08 34.82 -7.30
C LEU A 512 -46.43 33.63 -6.38
N ALA A 513 -46.06 33.58 -5.09
CA ALA A 513 -46.19 34.48 -3.94
C ALA A 513 -47.51 34.36 -3.15
N ILE A 514 -47.37 34.51 -1.81
CA ILE A 514 -48.36 34.84 -0.75
C ILE A 514 -49.29 33.68 -0.32
N VAL A 515 -49.65 33.35 0.94
CA VAL A 515 -49.86 34.01 2.27
C VAL A 515 -49.75 32.90 3.37
N GLY A 516 -49.07 33.08 4.52
CA GLY A 516 -49.60 33.45 5.88
C GLY A 516 -50.30 32.28 6.60
N HIS A 517 -50.25 32.01 7.92
CA HIS A 517 -49.94 32.68 9.19
C HIS A 517 -49.72 31.57 10.27
N SER A 518 -48.75 31.65 11.21
CA SER A 518 -48.84 32.14 12.61
C SER A 518 -49.07 31.08 13.72
N LEU A 519 -48.51 31.38 14.92
CA LEU A 519 -48.57 30.77 16.26
C LEU A 519 -47.43 29.76 16.58
N GLY A 520 -46.67 29.87 17.66
CA GLY A 520 -46.73 30.75 18.83
C GLY A 520 -45.47 30.63 19.70
N SER A 521 -45.23 31.68 20.47
CA SER A 521 -44.09 31.95 21.35
C SER A 521 -44.16 31.19 22.68
N GLN A 522 -43.01 30.85 23.28
CA GLN A 522 -42.76 31.07 24.71
C GLN A 522 -41.27 31.35 24.97
N ALA A 523 -41.05 32.40 25.77
CA ALA A 523 -39.79 32.89 26.27
C ALA A 523 -39.71 32.65 27.78
N LEU A 524 -38.51 32.50 28.35
CA LEU A 524 -38.17 32.96 29.69
C LEU A 524 -36.71 33.43 29.74
N SER A 525 -36.51 34.54 30.47
CA SER A 525 -35.28 35.33 30.63
C SER A 525 -34.82 35.39 32.10
N THR A 526 -33.65 36.02 32.32
CA THR A 526 -33.14 36.74 33.52
C THR A 526 -32.56 35.89 34.67
N SER A 527 -31.50 36.26 35.43
CA SER A 527 -30.60 37.43 35.46
C SER A 527 -29.37 37.22 36.38
N ILE A 528 -28.24 37.84 36.02
CA ILE A 528 -27.31 38.75 36.77
C ILE A 528 -26.98 38.50 38.26
N LEU A 529 -25.67 38.54 38.59
CA LEU A 529 -25.12 39.31 39.73
C LEU A 529 -23.64 39.71 39.48
N ALA A 530 -23.36 41.01 39.66
CA ALA A 530 -22.05 41.65 39.66
C ALA A 530 -21.61 41.95 41.11
N HIS A 531 -20.31 42.14 41.39
CA HIS A 531 -19.80 43.02 42.45
C HIS A 531 -18.34 43.46 42.18
N SER A 532 -18.02 44.67 42.62
CA SER A 532 -16.86 45.50 42.26
C SER A 532 -15.74 45.56 43.31
N GLN A 533 -14.56 46.00 42.83
CA GLN A 533 -13.38 46.66 43.43
C GLN A 533 -13.30 46.96 44.96
N ILE A 534 -12.08 46.76 45.51
CA ILE A 534 -11.22 47.58 46.40
C ILE A 534 -9.86 46.83 46.38
N GLY A 535 -8.67 47.36 46.06
CA GLY A 535 -7.97 48.52 46.58
C GLY A 535 -6.92 48.07 47.60
N ASN A 536 -5.63 47.96 47.20
CA ASN A 536 -4.46 48.43 47.98
C ASN A 536 -3.12 47.96 47.36
N SER A 537 -2.29 48.96 47.05
CA SER A 537 -0.84 48.84 46.85
C SER A 537 -0.14 48.79 48.21
N ILE A 538 0.86 47.91 48.37
CA ILE A 538 2.03 48.18 49.21
C ILE A 538 3.29 47.75 48.44
N THR A 539 4.21 48.69 48.46
CA THR A 539 5.51 48.85 47.79
C THR A 539 6.65 48.06 48.42
N SER A 540 7.79 48.13 47.71
CA SER A 540 9.21 47.93 48.10
C SER A 540 9.81 46.59 47.65
N ASN A 541 10.62 46.54 46.59
CA ASN A 541 11.89 47.20 46.23
C ASN A 541 13.09 46.31 46.58
N LEU A 542 13.89 46.00 45.53
CA LEU A 542 15.34 46.20 45.36
C LEU A 542 15.74 45.36 44.11
N THR A 543 15.95 45.92 42.90
CA THR A 543 17.14 46.62 42.35
C THR A 543 18.46 45.89 42.63
N SER A 544 19.44 45.69 41.75
CA SER A 544 19.89 46.32 40.49
C SER A 544 20.97 45.37 39.91
N ALA A 545 21.01 45.01 38.62
CA ALA A 545 21.60 45.72 37.47
C ALA A 545 23.09 45.42 37.16
N HIS A 546 23.31 45.18 35.87
CA HIS A 546 24.46 45.54 35.00
C HIS A 546 25.86 44.94 35.14
N LEU A 547 26.37 44.45 34.00
CA LEU A 547 27.63 44.81 33.27
C LEU A 547 27.93 43.65 32.28
N ALA A 548 27.92 43.80 30.95
CA ALA A 548 28.85 44.52 30.06
C ALA A 548 30.32 44.06 30.19
N ASP A 549 30.84 43.39 29.15
CA ASP A 549 32.26 43.41 28.72
C ASP A 549 32.46 42.60 27.41
N THR A 550 33.62 42.62 26.73
CA THR A 550 34.31 43.68 25.96
C THR A 550 35.25 42.92 24.97
N ILE A 551 35.25 43.35 23.71
CA ILE A 551 36.18 43.16 22.57
C ILE A 551 37.63 42.67 22.85
N SER A 552 38.22 41.77 22.01
CA SER A 552 39.52 41.97 21.30
C SER A 552 40.00 40.83 20.34
N LEU A 553 40.90 41.22 19.42
CA LEU A 553 41.33 40.71 18.09
C LEU A 553 42.37 39.55 18.05
N GLY A 554 42.28 38.56 17.13
CA GLY A 554 43.06 38.41 15.85
C GLY A 554 44.10 37.25 15.94
N PRO A 555 44.83 36.77 14.88
CA PRO A 555 44.63 36.68 13.42
C PRO A 555 44.63 35.22 12.86
N ASN A 556 44.43 35.08 11.54
CA ASN A 556 44.25 33.88 10.69
C ASN A 556 45.35 32.77 10.81
N PRO A 557 45.07 31.47 10.48
CA PRO A 557 45.36 31.05 9.10
C PRO A 557 44.50 29.91 8.48
N ARG A 558 44.51 29.90 7.13
CA ARG A 558 44.55 28.71 6.23
C ARG A 558 43.23 28.06 5.75
N VAL A 559 42.75 28.63 4.63
CA VAL A 559 42.23 28.00 3.41
C VAL A 559 41.74 26.54 3.50
N LYS A 560 40.42 26.35 3.34
CA LYS A 560 39.83 25.14 2.74
C LYS A 560 38.91 25.52 1.59
N ASN A 561 39.31 25.10 0.40
CA ASN A 561 38.60 25.27 -0.87
C ASN A 561 37.25 24.52 -0.88
N SER A 562 36.15 25.24 -1.05
CA SER A 562 34.87 24.68 -1.52
C SER A 562 34.64 25.08 -2.97
N LYS A 563 34.95 24.17 -3.90
CA LYS A 563 34.52 24.26 -5.30
C LYS A 563 33.10 23.69 -5.42
N LYS A 564 32.11 24.53 -5.70
CA LYS A 564 30.86 24.18 -6.41
C LYS A 564 29.99 25.43 -6.63
N ALA A 565 30.10 26.07 -7.79
CA ALA A 565 29.04 26.90 -8.38
C ALA A 565 29.49 27.41 -9.76
N THR A 566 29.40 26.58 -10.81
CA THR A 566 29.52 27.08 -12.20
C THR A 566 28.78 26.22 -13.25
N GLY A 567 27.90 25.30 -12.83
CA GLY A 567 27.20 24.39 -13.77
C GLY A 567 25.68 24.55 -13.86
N THR A 568 25.08 25.48 -13.12
CA THR A 568 23.61 25.50 -12.90
C THR A 568 22.86 26.64 -13.60
N ALA A 569 23.56 27.58 -14.24
CA ALA A 569 22.91 28.72 -14.89
C ALA A 569 22.47 28.40 -16.33
N GLU A 570 23.33 27.75 -17.14
CA GLU A 570 23.05 27.52 -18.57
C GLU A 570 21.96 26.46 -18.82
N MET A 571 21.84 25.45 -17.95
CA MET A 571 20.85 24.38 -18.10
C MET A 571 19.42 24.79 -17.73
N ARG A 572 19.23 25.96 -17.10
CA ARG A 572 17.92 26.43 -16.62
C ARG A 572 17.21 27.37 -17.59
N VAL A 573 17.95 28.02 -18.49
CA VAL A 573 17.38 28.90 -19.52
C VAL A 573 16.70 28.08 -20.64
N ALA A 574 17.19 26.88 -20.95
CA ALA A 574 16.61 25.99 -21.98
C ALA A 574 15.28 25.32 -21.57
N SER A 575 14.96 25.29 -20.27
CA SER A 575 13.78 24.60 -19.73
C SER A 575 12.45 25.37 -19.93
N ILE A 576 12.52 26.66 -20.21
CA ILE A 576 11.34 27.53 -20.30
C ILE A 576 10.69 27.41 -21.69
N ALA A 577 11.47 27.09 -22.72
CA ALA A 577 10.97 26.83 -24.08
C ALA A 577 10.20 25.49 -24.21
N SER A 578 10.28 24.61 -23.20
CA SER A 578 9.70 23.27 -23.20
C SER A 578 8.47 23.09 -22.28
N GLY A 579 7.97 24.19 -21.67
CA GLY A 579 6.73 24.16 -20.86
C GLY A 579 6.84 23.39 -19.53
N ILE A 580 8.07 23.11 -19.06
CA ILE A 580 8.30 22.37 -17.81
C ILE A 580 8.56 23.37 -16.67
N HIS A 581 7.63 23.45 -15.73
CA HIS A 581 7.72 24.28 -14.53
C HIS A 581 8.29 23.48 -13.35
N PHE A 582 9.24 24.07 -12.60
CA PHE A 582 9.86 23.44 -11.42
C PHE A 582 9.59 24.26 -10.15
N VAL A 583 9.26 23.57 -9.06
CA VAL A 583 9.05 24.23 -7.76
C VAL A 583 10.43 24.53 -7.16
N PRO A 584 10.83 25.81 -7.00
CA PRO A 584 12.23 26.18 -6.77
C PRO A 584 12.77 25.71 -5.42
N ASP A 585 13.88 24.96 -5.35
CA ASP A 585 14.39 24.49 -4.06
C ASP A 585 14.68 25.64 -3.07
N ILE A 586 14.43 25.40 -1.78
CA ILE A 586 14.65 26.38 -0.71
C ILE A 586 16.05 26.14 -0.15
N ASP A 587 16.81 27.22 0.03
CA ASP A 587 18.14 27.14 0.61
C ASP A 587 18.07 26.65 2.07
N GLN A 588 18.82 25.59 2.36
CA GLN A 588 18.92 24.98 3.68
C GLN A 588 19.59 25.91 4.70
N THR A 589 20.31 26.94 4.26
CA THR A 589 20.91 27.95 5.14
C THR A 589 19.89 28.86 5.81
N LEU A 590 18.66 28.96 5.26
CA LEU A 590 17.61 29.86 5.76
C LEU A 590 16.98 29.41 7.08
N LYS A 591 17.13 28.13 7.47
CA LYS A 591 16.61 27.55 8.74
C LYS A 591 15.19 28.06 9.08
N GLY A 592 15.01 28.71 10.23
CA GLY A 592 13.73 29.25 10.71
C GLY A 592 13.11 30.38 9.87
N LYS A 593 13.80 30.84 8.81
CA LYS A 593 13.27 31.79 7.82
C LYS A 593 12.86 31.12 6.50
N ALA A 594 13.02 29.81 6.37
CA ALA A 594 12.68 29.07 5.14
C ALA A 594 11.20 29.23 4.74
N TRP A 595 10.30 29.38 5.71
CA TRP A 595 8.87 29.55 5.45
C TRP A 595 8.53 30.93 4.86
N LEU A 596 9.30 31.97 5.17
CA LEU A 596 9.15 33.28 4.52
C LEU A 596 9.43 33.19 3.02
N GLN A 597 10.46 32.42 2.65
CA GLN A 597 10.74 32.15 1.24
C GLN A 597 9.61 31.38 0.57
N VAL A 598 8.93 30.46 1.28
CA VAL A 598 7.74 29.77 0.76
C VAL A 598 6.61 30.76 0.48
N VAL A 599 6.35 31.68 1.40
CA VAL A 599 5.32 32.71 1.25
C VAL A 599 5.66 33.66 0.09
N GLN A 600 6.94 34.01 -0.06
CA GLN A 600 7.41 34.83 -1.17
C GLN A 600 7.23 34.10 -2.51
N ASP A 601 7.71 32.87 -2.64
CA ASP A 601 7.55 32.04 -3.84
C ASP A 601 6.06 31.84 -4.19
N TRP A 602 5.19 31.82 -3.19
CA TRP A 602 3.74 31.70 -3.38
C TRP A 602 3.12 32.95 -3.99
N ASN A 603 3.58 34.13 -3.60
CA ASN A 603 2.98 35.41 -3.98
C ASN A 603 3.64 36.07 -5.18
N GLU A 604 4.95 35.87 -5.37
CA GLU A 604 5.79 36.59 -6.32
C GLU A 604 6.58 35.62 -7.21
N PRO A 605 6.79 35.98 -8.50
CA PRO A 605 7.75 35.28 -9.34
C PRO A 605 9.19 35.66 -8.95
N ASP A 606 10.10 34.68 -9.02
CA ASP A 606 11.54 34.85 -8.81
C ASP A 606 12.32 34.28 -10.00
N ILE A 607 12.71 35.18 -10.90
CA ILE A 607 13.45 34.84 -12.13
C ILE A 607 14.80 34.19 -11.80
N LEU A 608 15.47 34.60 -10.71
CA LEU A 608 16.79 34.09 -10.33
C LEU A 608 16.73 32.63 -9.86
N ARG A 609 15.57 32.20 -9.35
CA ARG A 609 15.31 30.81 -8.95
C ARG A 609 14.52 30.01 -9.99
N SER A 610 14.44 30.51 -11.22
CA SER A 610 13.74 29.88 -12.36
C SER A 610 12.24 29.71 -12.11
N HIS A 611 11.64 30.71 -11.47
CA HIS A 611 10.25 30.78 -11.03
C HIS A 611 9.54 31.96 -11.70
N HIS A 612 9.09 31.82 -12.94
CA HIS A 612 8.57 32.96 -13.72
C HIS A 612 7.12 33.34 -13.41
N ILE A 613 6.38 32.48 -12.71
CA ILE A 613 4.97 32.67 -12.37
C ILE A 613 4.81 32.28 -10.90
N ALA A 614 4.23 33.15 -10.08
CA ALA A 614 3.97 32.88 -8.66
C ALA A 614 3.22 31.55 -8.46
N LEU A 615 3.53 30.77 -7.42
CA LEU A 615 2.96 29.42 -7.28
C LEU A 615 1.42 29.44 -7.17
N LYS A 616 0.83 30.51 -6.62
CA LYS A 616 -0.63 30.65 -6.53
C LYS A 616 -1.34 30.67 -7.90
N ASP A 617 -0.62 31.06 -8.95
CA ASP A 617 -1.13 31.24 -10.31
C ASP A 617 -0.80 30.04 -11.24
N TRP A 618 -0.25 28.96 -10.67
CA TRP A 618 0.08 27.76 -11.44
C TRP A 618 -1.16 26.97 -11.86
N LYS A 619 -1.19 26.54 -13.12
CA LYS A 619 -2.22 25.61 -13.61
C LYS A 619 -2.03 24.22 -13.03
N GLU A 620 -3.14 23.54 -12.80
CA GLU A 620 -3.16 22.23 -12.13
C GLU A 620 -2.39 21.14 -12.90
N GLU A 621 -2.40 21.22 -14.23
CA GLU A 621 -1.68 20.34 -15.14
C GLU A 621 -0.15 20.40 -14.99
N TRP A 622 0.41 21.52 -14.51
CA TRP A 622 1.85 21.72 -14.39
C TRP A 622 2.47 20.95 -13.23
N TYR A 623 1.72 20.65 -12.17
CA TYR A 623 2.25 20.00 -10.97
C TYR A 623 1.62 18.64 -10.64
N LYS A 624 0.37 18.34 -11.06
CA LYS A 624 -0.31 17.08 -10.67
C LYS A 624 0.35 15.82 -11.22
N LYS A 625 0.93 15.87 -12.42
CA LYS A 625 1.56 14.72 -13.10
C LYS A 625 3.08 14.65 -12.91
N THR A 626 3.65 15.57 -12.14
CA THR A 626 5.11 15.68 -11.94
C THR A 626 5.51 15.32 -10.51
N LYS A 627 6.82 15.11 -10.31
CA LYS A 627 7.40 14.88 -8.97
C LYS A 627 7.28 16.10 -8.05
N GLU A 628 6.86 17.25 -8.59
CA GLU A 628 6.72 18.52 -7.86
C GLU A 628 5.40 18.65 -7.11
N SER A 629 4.41 17.75 -7.34
CA SER A 629 3.10 17.77 -6.65
C SER A 629 3.21 17.85 -5.13
N VAL A 630 4.14 17.10 -4.53
CA VAL A 630 4.35 17.08 -3.07
C VAL A 630 4.94 18.42 -2.59
N LYS A 631 5.93 18.97 -3.29
CA LYS A 631 6.55 20.26 -2.92
C LYS A 631 5.54 21.40 -3.04
N TYR A 632 4.76 21.41 -4.13
CA TYR A 632 3.70 22.39 -4.35
C TYR A 632 2.65 22.33 -3.24
N GLY A 633 2.17 21.13 -2.89
CA GLY A 633 1.17 20.93 -1.83
C GLY A 633 1.64 21.45 -0.46
N THR A 634 2.90 21.18 -0.10
CA THR A 634 3.51 21.70 1.13
C THR A 634 3.57 23.24 1.13
N ARG A 635 4.00 23.85 0.02
CA ARG A 635 4.10 25.32 -0.07
C ARG A 635 2.74 26.00 0.00
N LYS A 636 1.75 25.43 -0.70
CA LYS A 636 0.37 25.87 -0.67
C LYS A 636 -0.18 25.87 0.75
N MET A 637 0.07 24.81 1.52
CA MET A 637 -0.43 24.70 2.90
C MET A 637 0.16 25.80 3.80
N ILE A 638 1.47 25.99 3.80
CA ILE A 638 2.15 27.01 4.62
C ILE A 638 1.70 28.42 4.21
N ALA A 639 1.69 28.71 2.90
CA ALA A 639 1.35 30.04 2.42
C ALA A 639 -0.12 30.40 2.67
N LEU A 640 -1.05 29.45 2.47
CA LEU A 640 -2.45 29.69 2.78
C LEU A 640 -2.66 29.86 4.28
N GLU A 641 -1.98 29.08 5.12
CA GLU A 641 -2.06 29.25 6.56
C GLU A 641 -1.59 30.64 6.98
N PHE A 642 -0.44 31.09 6.48
CA PHE A 642 0.07 32.43 6.74
C PHE A 642 -0.93 33.54 6.35
N LEU A 643 -1.63 33.36 5.22
CA LEU A 643 -2.68 34.29 4.80
C LEU A 643 -3.87 34.30 5.77
N CYS A 644 -4.17 33.21 6.47
CA CYS A 644 -5.23 33.18 7.50
C CYS A 644 -4.89 34.09 8.70
N PHE A 645 -3.61 34.36 8.94
CA PHE A 645 -3.12 35.31 9.97
C PHE A 645 -3.00 36.74 9.44
N GLY A 646 -3.68 37.07 8.33
CA GLY A 646 -3.67 38.41 7.74
C GLY A 646 -2.32 38.80 7.14
N SER A 647 -1.47 37.83 6.80
CA SER A 647 -0.07 38.06 6.40
C SER A 647 0.77 38.77 7.48
N ASN A 648 0.37 38.69 8.75
CA ASN A 648 1.11 39.26 9.85
C ASN A 648 2.09 38.22 10.41
N GLU A 649 3.39 38.51 10.24
CA GLU A 649 4.48 37.64 10.69
C GLU A 649 4.51 37.46 12.22
N GLU A 650 4.21 38.49 13.00
CA GLU A 650 4.21 38.41 14.46
C GLU A 650 3.09 37.50 14.97
N ASN A 651 1.88 37.64 14.41
CA ASN A 651 0.74 36.77 14.75
C ASN A 651 1.01 35.32 14.34
N PHE A 652 1.60 35.11 13.17
CA PHE A 652 1.93 33.78 12.70
C PHE A 652 3.00 33.10 13.56
N ARG A 653 4.03 33.85 13.98
CA ARG A 653 5.10 33.35 14.87
C ARG A 653 4.61 33.08 16.29
N ALA A 654 3.73 33.94 16.83
CA ALA A 654 3.15 33.74 18.14
C ALA A 654 2.33 32.44 18.20
N GLU A 655 1.63 32.12 17.11
CA GLU A 655 0.78 30.96 17.02
C GLU A 655 1.52 29.68 16.58
N TYR A 656 2.56 29.82 15.75
CA TYR A 656 3.41 28.73 15.28
C TYR A 656 4.89 28.97 15.61
N PRO A 657 5.30 28.83 16.88
CA PRO A 657 6.70 28.99 17.28
C PRO A 657 7.64 27.96 16.62
N GLU A 658 7.10 26.85 16.11
CA GLU A 658 7.82 25.83 15.35
C GLU A 658 8.42 26.36 14.04
N CYS A 659 7.91 27.48 13.52
CA CYS A 659 8.44 28.13 12.32
C CYS A 659 9.92 28.52 12.46
N GLU A 660 10.39 28.76 13.69
CA GLU A 660 11.79 29.11 13.97
C GLU A 660 12.74 27.88 13.99
N LYS A 661 12.19 26.67 14.15
CA LYS A 661 12.97 25.42 14.21
C LYS A 661 13.25 24.89 12.82
N SER A 662 12.20 24.53 12.09
CA SER A 662 12.30 24.01 10.73
C SER A 662 10.97 24.09 9.98
N MET A 663 11.05 24.08 8.64
CA MET A 663 9.85 24.03 7.79
C MET A 663 9.04 22.73 7.98
N SER A 664 9.70 21.63 8.37
CA SER A 664 9.03 20.35 8.63
C SER A 664 8.21 20.41 9.92
N ASP A 665 8.78 20.99 10.99
CA ASP A 665 8.09 21.12 12.29
C ASP A 665 6.90 22.08 12.17
N LEU A 666 7.06 23.18 11.42
CA LEU A 666 5.97 24.10 11.09
C LEU A 666 4.82 23.37 10.36
N LEU A 667 5.14 22.54 9.36
CA LEU A 667 4.13 21.82 8.60
C LEU A 667 3.36 20.80 9.45
N GLU A 668 4.04 20.17 10.41
CA GLU A 668 3.42 19.27 11.37
C GLU A 668 2.47 20.02 12.30
N ALA A 669 2.90 21.14 12.87
CA ALA A 669 2.06 21.99 13.73
C ALA A 669 0.79 22.50 13.02
N ILE A 670 0.90 22.94 11.77
CA ILE A 670 -0.25 23.38 10.95
C ILE A 670 -1.24 22.23 10.75
N ARG A 671 -0.74 21.02 10.44
CA ARG A 671 -1.60 19.83 10.23
C ARG A 671 -2.31 19.40 11.50
N GLU A 672 -1.62 19.40 12.64
CA GLU A 672 -2.21 19.07 13.93
C GLU A 672 -3.33 20.03 14.31
N ARG A 673 -3.15 21.32 14.01
CA ARG A 673 -4.22 22.32 14.20
C ARG A 673 -5.40 22.06 13.28
N HIS A 674 -5.19 21.87 11.98
CA HIS A 674 -6.27 21.57 11.03
C HIS A 674 -7.06 20.31 11.44
N GLN A 675 -6.38 19.33 12.06
CA GLN A 675 -7.01 18.15 12.67
C GLN A 675 -7.87 18.50 13.88
N ARG A 676 -7.34 19.28 14.84
CA ARG A 676 -8.08 19.69 16.05
C ARG A 676 -9.32 20.51 15.72
N GLU A 677 -9.24 21.35 14.69
CA GLU A 677 -10.31 22.25 14.28
C GLU A 677 -11.28 21.62 13.25
N GLY A 678 -11.10 20.34 12.90
CA GLY A 678 -11.98 19.59 12.00
C GLY A 678 -12.12 20.19 10.59
N THR A 679 -11.16 21.00 10.15
CA THR A 679 -11.30 21.86 8.97
C THR A 679 -10.15 21.69 8.00
N ALA A 680 -10.32 20.77 7.04
CA ALA A 680 -9.43 20.67 5.88
C ALA A 680 -9.60 21.81 4.84
N SER A 681 -10.57 22.73 5.01
CA SER A 681 -10.94 23.68 3.93
C SER A 681 -11.44 25.07 4.37
N ARG A 682 -11.15 25.55 5.60
CA ARG A 682 -11.77 26.81 6.08
C ARG A 682 -11.23 28.08 5.41
N CYS A 683 -9.94 28.14 5.08
CA CYS A 683 -9.31 29.39 4.63
C CYS A 683 -9.68 29.80 3.19
N ILE A 684 -10.19 28.88 2.36
CA ILE A 684 -10.70 29.20 1.01
C ILE A 684 -12.01 30.00 1.10
N ARG A 685 -12.85 29.77 2.12
CA ARG A 685 -14.16 30.43 2.28
C ARG A 685 -14.07 31.89 2.79
N GLN A 686 -13.01 32.28 3.49
CA GLN A 686 -12.86 33.67 3.96
C GLN A 686 -12.48 34.65 2.84
N LYS A 687 -11.81 34.19 1.78
CA LYS A 687 -11.51 35.03 0.61
C LYS A 687 -12.73 35.28 -0.27
N THR A 688 -13.62 34.31 -0.44
CA THR A 688 -14.85 34.47 -1.26
C THR A 688 -15.87 35.43 -0.63
N ARG A 689 -15.76 35.72 0.67
CA ARG A 689 -16.64 36.66 1.39
C ARG A 689 -16.09 38.09 1.47
N SER A 690 -14.84 38.31 1.08
CA SER A 690 -14.17 39.63 1.10
C SER A 690 -13.97 40.22 -0.30
N GLN A 691 -14.49 39.57 -1.34
CA GLN A 691 -14.48 40.03 -2.73
C GLN A 691 -15.89 40.02 -3.36
N VAL A 692 -16.94 40.08 -2.53
CA VAL A 692 -18.33 40.37 -2.95
C VAL A 692 -18.75 41.69 -2.36
#